data_AF-A0A388SLF4-F1
#
_entry.id   AF-A0A388SLF4-F1
#
_cell.length_a   1.000
_cell.length_b   1.000
_cell.length_c   1.000
_cell.angle_alpha   90.00
_cell.angle_beta   90.00
_cell.angle_gamma   90.00
#
_symmetry.space_group_name_H-M   'P 1'
#
loop_
_entity.id
_entity.type
_entity.pdbx_description
1 polymer ?
#
loop_
_entity_poly.entity_id
_entity_poly.type
_entity_poly.pdbx_seq_one_letter_code
_entity_poly.pdbx_strand_id
1 'polypeptide(L)'
;MDMHRFFALLLLSLTFVCCLGLPAPAGAADASSAYAAAKKELASLKGDDRRGSLREPWERLVGRFDGIVRQYPNWGNVPAAMFHGALAVEELAIRSFRKTDFEDAARRFEKLAARYAWHVLADDALLHAADIRGNRLGDAADARKLLDTILTRYPGGDMAESARDLLASLSGAPGGDAPKAPVAVGRSGRLEQDDDGPVANAASTSARAANPSADGGGVAVASAADGVPAAKAAAKPKKSARSDPAKAAKLYAEARKELDALRGDAKRAALREPWLRVMALYEGARDAAPEGELAPNALYGVAVAQEELASRSWRKDDFTAAVARYNDVVAAHPDDSLADDCMLRAARLRANRLDDADGAHQLLEAQLRRYPKGDMAGEARALLADLTAARITAAQPGKAAQPAPVASAASGAQVPQAPAAPARGGKPAVLRQVSWRADNDRATITIELSRETEWRSQYAAPDGASGRPPRLYIDFSEALPDDAVKPGARVSGALLTRVRSDQPSSGHTRVILDFKALKRYKVQAVRNPYRVVIEVGATDAALPDGQRPDDSRVSVPVREADKAAPTTPPKDLVEQLGLTVHTVMIDAGHGGKDPGAMGNGITERNLTLKMARMVGERLRRMGFSVIYTRDRDVFVPLDKRTAFANDKKADLFLSLHVNANTDPRICGFETYYLDLARSDSATRVAARENAVSEKSLSDLQFILTDLMLNAKTQESRDVANFVQDSALGRLRRTGFPAHDNGVRSAPFYVLMGARMPSVLVELGYCTNPDEARRLASEKYLSTLADGVAEGVASYKRKLARFSQR
;
A
#
# COMPACT_ATOMS: atom_id res chain seq x y z
N MET A 1 -16.16 -63.65 -40.34
CA MET A 1 -14.87 -63.47 -39.62
C MET A 1 -14.42 -62.06 -39.92
N ASP A 2 -14.53 -61.19 -38.94
CA ASP A 2 -15.07 -59.85 -39.17
C ASP A 2 -14.01 -58.79 -39.43
N MET A 3 -14.26 -58.02 -40.49
CA MET A 3 -13.40 -57.06 -41.17
C MET A 3 -13.24 -55.73 -40.39
N HIS A 4 -13.59 -55.74 -39.11
CA HIS A 4 -13.60 -54.57 -38.22
C HIS A 4 -12.35 -54.44 -37.34
N ARG A 5 -11.49 -55.45 -37.26
CA ARG A 5 -10.27 -55.40 -36.41
C ARG A 5 -8.99 -54.96 -37.12
N PHE A 6 -9.00 -54.85 -38.45
CA PHE A 6 -7.85 -54.36 -39.22
C PHE A 6 -7.87 -52.84 -39.45
N PHE A 7 -9.04 -52.18 -39.32
CA PHE A 7 -9.15 -50.71 -39.41
C PHE A 7 -8.87 -49.97 -38.08
N ALA A 8 -8.88 -50.67 -36.95
CA ALA A 8 -8.65 -50.06 -35.63
C ALA A 8 -7.16 -49.88 -35.29
N LEU A 9 -6.24 -50.48 -36.05
CA LEU A 9 -4.79 -50.37 -35.84
C LEU A 9 -4.08 -49.47 -36.86
N LEU A 10 -4.79 -48.96 -37.88
CA LEU A 10 -4.26 -47.96 -38.83
C LEU A 10 -4.72 -46.52 -38.53
N LEU A 11 -5.64 -46.33 -37.58
CA LEU A 11 -6.14 -45.02 -37.13
C LEU A 11 -5.56 -44.56 -35.78
N LEU A 12 -4.70 -45.38 -35.15
CA LEU A 12 -4.00 -45.03 -33.90
C LEU A 12 -2.53 -44.64 -34.10
N SER A 13 -2.05 -44.57 -35.35
CA SER A 13 -0.69 -44.13 -35.71
C SER A 13 -0.66 -42.95 -36.68
N LEU A 14 -1.78 -42.22 -36.85
CA LEU A 14 -1.87 -41.02 -37.69
C LEU A 14 -2.47 -39.78 -36.99
N THR A 15 -2.45 -39.75 -35.65
CA THR A 15 -2.76 -38.55 -34.84
C THR A 15 -1.63 -38.19 -33.87
N PHE A 16 -0.39 -38.66 -34.14
CA PHE A 16 0.80 -38.31 -33.35
C PHE A 16 1.94 -37.68 -34.17
N VAL A 17 1.69 -37.27 -35.43
CA VAL A 17 2.65 -36.47 -36.22
C VAL A 17 1.89 -35.43 -37.04
N CYS A 18 1.42 -34.36 -36.38
CA CYS A 18 1.12 -33.04 -36.98
C CYS A 18 0.65 -32.06 -35.89
N CYS A 19 1.48 -31.82 -34.88
CA CYS A 19 1.32 -30.67 -33.95
C CYS A 19 2.69 -30.07 -33.57
N LEU A 20 3.67 -30.18 -34.47
CA LEU A 20 4.85 -29.32 -34.44
C LEU A 20 4.63 -28.20 -35.47
N GLY A 21 4.30 -27.01 -34.97
CA GLY A 21 4.44 -25.77 -35.73
C GLY A 21 3.27 -25.35 -36.61
N LEU A 22 2.02 -25.46 -36.14
CA LEU A 22 1.01 -24.51 -36.65
C LEU A 22 1.30 -23.15 -36.01
N PRO A 23 1.66 -22.11 -36.77
CA PRO A 23 1.75 -20.76 -36.21
C PRO A 23 0.39 -20.43 -35.59
N ALA A 24 0.40 -19.84 -34.40
CA ALA A 24 -0.81 -19.29 -33.82
C ALA A 24 -1.48 -18.42 -34.90
N PRO A 25 -2.83 -18.51 -35.08
CA PRO A 25 -3.51 -17.68 -36.07
C PRO A 25 -3.09 -16.23 -35.84
N ALA A 26 -2.73 -15.50 -36.89
CA ALA A 26 -1.98 -14.25 -36.80
C ALA A 26 -2.54 -13.22 -35.78
N GLY A 27 -3.83 -13.27 -35.45
CA GLY A 27 -4.45 -12.43 -34.42
C GLY A 27 -4.28 -12.86 -32.95
N ALA A 28 -3.83 -14.08 -32.64
CA ALA A 28 -3.73 -14.55 -31.24
C ALA A 28 -2.52 -13.96 -30.49
N ALA A 29 -1.41 -13.71 -31.19
CA ALA A 29 -0.26 -13.00 -30.64
C ALA A 29 -0.62 -11.53 -30.34
N ASP A 30 -1.36 -10.90 -31.26
CA ASP A 30 -1.86 -9.52 -31.11
C ASP A 30 -2.85 -9.41 -29.95
N ALA A 31 -3.81 -10.34 -29.82
CA ALA A 31 -4.75 -10.40 -28.71
C ALA A 31 -4.02 -10.54 -27.36
N SER A 32 -3.01 -11.40 -27.29
CA SER A 32 -2.22 -11.64 -26.08
C SER A 32 -1.40 -10.40 -25.68
N SER A 33 -0.79 -9.73 -26.66
CA SER A 33 -0.05 -8.48 -26.44
C SER A 33 -0.97 -7.34 -26.00
N ALA A 34 -2.11 -7.15 -26.68
CA ALA A 34 -3.10 -6.14 -26.35
C ALA A 34 -3.67 -6.34 -24.93
N TYR A 35 -3.97 -7.58 -24.57
CA TYR A 35 -4.40 -7.96 -23.22
C TYR A 35 -3.33 -7.71 -22.17
N ALA A 36 -2.08 -8.10 -22.42
CA ALA A 36 -0.98 -7.84 -21.50
C ALA A 36 -0.78 -6.33 -21.27
N ALA A 37 -0.87 -5.53 -22.32
CA ALA A 37 -0.81 -4.07 -22.23
C ALA A 37 -1.98 -3.49 -21.43
N ALA A 38 -3.21 -3.97 -21.64
CA ALA A 38 -4.39 -3.54 -20.88
C ALA A 38 -4.26 -3.92 -19.39
N LYS A 39 -3.81 -5.13 -19.05
CA LYS A 39 -3.52 -5.51 -17.65
C LYS A 39 -2.44 -4.65 -17.01
N LYS A 40 -1.38 -4.30 -17.75
CA LYS A 40 -0.34 -3.39 -17.24
C LYS A 40 -0.90 -2.01 -16.95
N GLU A 41 -1.79 -1.50 -17.81
CA GLU A 41 -2.48 -0.23 -17.56
C GLU A 41 -3.44 -0.32 -16.38
N LEU A 42 -4.16 -1.43 -16.20
CA LEU A 42 -4.99 -1.67 -15.01
C LEU A 42 -4.15 -1.55 -13.72
N ALA A 43 -3.01 -2.23 -13.64
CA ALA A 43 -2.12 -2.15 -12.50
C ALA A 43 -1.54 -0.73 -12.30
N SER A 44 -1.17 -0.07 -13.40
CA SER A 44 -0.66 1.31 -13.37
C SER A 44 -1.69 2.30 -12.84
N LEU A 45 -2.95 2.23 -13.30
CA LEU A 45 -4.03 3.10 -12.82
C LEU A 45 -4.39 2.84 -11.36
N LYS A 46 -4.26 1.61 -10.86
CA LYS A 46 -4.44 1.32 -9.43
C LYS A 46 -3.37 1.99 -8.54
N GLY A 47 -2.14 2.15 -9.04
CA GLY A 47 -1.00 2.69 -8.28
C GLY A 47 -0.69 4.16 -8.52
N ASP A 48 -1.41 4.83 -9.42
CA ASP A 48 -1.23 6.25 -9.74
C ASP A 48 -2.39 7.07 -9.17
N ASP A 49 -2.18 7.72 -8.01
CA ASP A 49 -3.23 8.49 -7.35
C ASP A 49 -3.78 9.64 -8.19
N ARG A 50 -3.00 10.18 -9.14
CA ARG A 50 -3.42 11.33 -9.96
C ARG A 50 -4.26 10.89 -11.16
N ARG A 51 -3.82 9.86 -11.89
CA ARG A 51 -4.56 9.33 -13.04
C ARG A 51 -5.67 8.38 -12.61
N GLY A 52 -5.38 7.56 -11.62
CA GLY A 52 -6.28 6.58 -11.04
C GLY A 52 -7.50 7.22 -10.39
N SER A 53 -7.44 8.47 -9.95
CA SER A 53 -8.60 9.16 -9.37
C SER A 53 -9.58 9.72 -10.42
N LEU A 54 -9.20 9.75 -11.70
CA LEU A 54 -10.02 10.27 -12.79
C LEU A 54 -10.85 9.14 -13.43
N ARG A 55 -12.10 9.40 -13.78
CA ARG A 55 -13.01 8.44 -14.47
C ARG A 55 -12.53 8.04 -15.86
N GLU A 56 -12.15 9.02 -16.67
CA GLU A 56 -11.89 8.86 -18.11
C GLU A 56 -10.79 7.81 -18.43
N PRO A 57 -9.65 7.73 -17.69
CA PRO A 57 -8.70 6.64 -17.84
C PRO A 57 -9.28 5.23 -17.66
N TRP A 58 -10.18 5.04 -16.69
CA TRP A 58 -10.83 3.74 -16.46
C TRP A 58 -11.81 3.41 -17.58
N GLU A 59 -12.59 4.38 -18.05
CA GLU A 59 -13.50 4.16 -19.19
C GLU A 59 -12.75 3.74 -20.45
N ARG A 60 -11.61 4.41 -20.73
CA ARG A 60 -10.74 4.00 -21.83
C ARG A 60 -10.22 2.58 -21.64
N LEU A 61 -9.78 2.22 -20.43
CA LEU A 61 -9.29 0.88 -20.13
C LEU A 61 -10.38 -0.20 -20.29
N VAL A 62 -11.60 0.07 -19.80
CA VAL A 62 -12.77 -0.79 -20.02
C VAL A 62 -13.03 -0.96 -21.52
N GLY A 63 -12.98 0.13 -22.28
CA GLY A 63 -13.10 0.12 -23.74
C GLY A 63 -12.02 -0.75 -24.42
N ARG A 64 -10.79 -0.79 -23.89
CA ARG A 64 -9.73 -1.67 -24.39
C ARG A 64 -10.03 -3.15 -24.17
N PHE A 65 -10.46 -3.54 -22.96
CA PHE A 65 -10.87 -4.93 -22.69
C PHE A 65 -12.07 -5.35 -23.54
N ASP A 66 -13.09 -4.49 -23.63
CA ASP A 66 -14.26 -4.74 -24.48
C ASP A 66 -13.86 -4.84 -25.97
N GLY A 67 -12.89 -4.03 -26.41
CA GLY A 67 -12.30 -4.09 -27.74
C GLY A 67 -11.64 -5.44 -28.04
N ILE A 68 -10.81 -5.95 -27.11
CA ILE A 68 -10.14 -7.25 -27.24
C ILE A 68 -11.19 -8.37 -27.37
N VAL A 69 -12.22 -8.38 -26.51
CA VAL A 69 -13.26 -9.41 -26.53
C VAL A 69 -14.07 -9.37 -27.84
N ARG A 70 -14.34 -8.18 -28.39
CA ARG A 70 -15.03 -8.04 -29.68
C ARG A 70 -14.18 -8.43 -30.87
N GLN A 71 -12.90 -8.04 -30.89
CA GLN A 71 -11.99 -8.31 -32.00
C GLN A 71 -11.53 -9.77 -32.06
N TYR A 72 -11.39 -10.42 -30.90
CA TYR A 72 -10.86 -11.77 -30.78
C TYR A 72 -11.82 -12.71 -30.03
N PRO A 73 -13.06 -12.92 -30.50
CA PRO A 73 -14.10 -13.62 -29.74
C PRO A 73 -13.81 -15.11 -29.48
N ASN A 74 -12.92 -15.71 -30.28
CA ASN A 74 -12.50 -17.12 -30.17
C ASN A 74 -11.14 -17.29 -29.47
N TRP A 75 -10.54 -16.21 -28.95
CA TRP A 75 -9.28 -16.29 -28.24
C TRP A 75 -9.46 -16.97 -26.89
N GLY A 76 -8.62 -17.97 -26.56
CA GLY A 76 -8.80 -18.81 -25.36
C GLY A 76 -8.86 -18.06 -24.04
N ASN A 77 -8.26 -16.86 -23.97
CA ASN A 77 -8.26 -16.00 -22.77
C ASN A 77 -9.37 -14.94 -22.76
N VAL A 78 -10.37 -15.04 -23.63
CA VAL A 78 -11.55 -14.15 -23.58
C VAL A 78 -12.23 -14.12 -22.21
N PRO A 79 -12.40 -15.24 -21.47
CA PRO A 79 -12.95 -15.20 -20.12
C PRO A 79 -12.13 -14.32 -19.17
N ALA A 80 -10.80 -14.42 -19.25
CA ALA A 80 -9.90 -13.59 -18.44
C ALA A 80 -9.95 -12.11 -18.86
N ALA A 81 -10.05 -11.80 -20.16
CA ALA A 81 -10.24 -10.43 -20.65
C ALA A 81 -11.57 -9.82 -20.19
N MET A 82 -12.66 -10.59 -20.22
CA MET A 82 -13.95 -10.16 -19.68
C MET A 82 -13.90 -9.95 -18.17
N PHE A 83 -13.24 -10.83 -17.41
CA PHE A 83 -13.07 -10.69 -15.96
C PHE A 83 -12.29 -9.42 -15.60
N HIS A 84 -11.14 -9.17 -16.24
CA HIS A 84 -10.35 -7.95 -15.99
C HIS A 84 -11.07 -6.68 -16.47
N GLY A 85 -11.87 -6.78 -17.53
CA GLY A 85 -12.77 -5.70 -17.96
C GLY A 85 -13.82 -5.38 -16.89
N ALA A 86 -14.43 -6.40 -16.27
CA ALA A 86 -15.37 -6.23 -15.17
C ALA A 86 -14.71 -5.63 -13.92
N LEU A 87 -13.50 -6.09 -13.55
CA LEU A 87 -12.71 -5.47 -12.48
C LEU A 87 -12.38 -4.00 -12.76
N ALA A 88 -12.07 -3.64 -14.01
CA ALA A 88 -11.83 -2.24 -14.36
C ALA A 88 -13.08 -1.37 -14.18
N VAL A 89 -14.29 -1.92 -14.43
CA VAL A 89 -15.56 -1.23 -14.15
C VAL A 89 -15.84 -1.18 -12.65
N GLU A 90 -15.52 -2.23 -11.89
CA GLU A 90 -15.65 -2.22 -10.43
C GLU A 90 -14.75 -1.15 -9.80
N GLU A 91 -13.49 -1.07 -10.22
CA GLU A 91 -12.55 -0.02 -9.79
C GLU A 91 -13.02 1.38 -10.19
N LEU A 92 -13.58 1.50 -11.40
CA LEU A 92 -14.26 2.73 -11.82
C LEU A 92 -15.43 3.07 -10.89
N ALA A 93 -16.28 2.10 -10.54
CA ALA A 93 -17.45 2.29 -9.69
C ALA A 93 -17.06 2.70 -8.27
N ILE A 94 -16.01 2.08 -7.72
CA ILE A 94 -15.41 2.44 -6.42
C ILE A 94 -14.94 3.90 -6.41
N ARG A 95 -14.49 4.42 -7.55
CA ARG A 95 -14.00 5.81 -7.68
C ARG A 95 -15.08 6.78 -8.07
N SER A 96 -16.05 6.38 -8.88
CA SER A 96 -17.10 7.25 -9.39
C SER A 96 -18.24 7.42 -8.38
N PHE A 97 -18.39 6.45 -7.46
CA PHE A 97 -19.47 6.36 -6.47
C PHE A 97 -20.85 6.35 -7.12
N ARG A 98 -20.94 5.92 -8.39
CA ARG A 98 -22.21 5.83 -9.10
C ARG A 98 -22.79 4.43 -8.95
N LYS A 99 -24.03 4.38 -8.48
CA LYS A 99 -24.82 3.16 -8.45
C LYS A 99 -24.84 2.45 -9.82
N THR A 100 -24.98 3.21 -10.90
CA THR A 100 -25.04 2.68 -12.27
C THR A 100 -23.75 1.99 -12.71
N ASP A 101 -22.58 2.43 -12.24
CA ASP A 101 -21.31 1.76 -12.55
C ASP A 101 -21.16 0.46 -11.74
N PHE A 102 -21.61 0.44 -10.47
CA PHE A 102 -21.66 -0.80 -9.67
C PHE A 102 -22.64 -1.82 -10.31
N GLU A 103 -23.81 -1.37 -10.75
CA GLU A 103 -24.75 -2.21 -11.49
C GLU A 103 -24.12 -2.74 -12.80
N ASP A 104 -23.29 -1.94 -13.49
CA ASP A 104 -22.59 -2.40 -14.69
C ASP A 104 -21.49 -3.43 -14.39
N ALA A 105 -20.70 -3.21 -13.34
CA ALA A 105 -19.71 -4.17 -12.87
C ALA A 105 -20.36 -5.52 -12.53
N ALA A 106 -21.42 -5.51 -11.72
CA ALA A 106 -22.16 -6.72 -11.35
C ALA A 106 -22.69 -7.46 -12.59
N ARG A 107 -23.37 -6.75 -13.51
CA ARG A 107 -23.88 -7.36 -14.75
C ARG A 107 -22.78 -7.97 -15.61
N ARG A 108 -21.60 -7.37 -15.67
CA ARG A 108 -20.46 -7.88 -16.45
C ARG A 108 -19.90 -9.18 -15.85
N PHE A 109 -19.77 -9.25 -14.53
CA PHE A 109 -19.39 -10.48 -13.83
C PHE A 109 -20.44 -11.58 -14.00
N GLU A 110 -21.73 -11.27 -13.80
CA GLU A 110 -22.84 -12.21 -14.03
C GLU A 110 -22.82 -12.75 -15.48
N LYS A 111 -22.59 -11.88 -16.47
CA LYS A 111 -22.48 -12.27 -17.88
C LYS A 111 -21.29 -13.18 -18.15
N LEU A 112 -20.13 -12.93 -17.53
CA LEU A 112 -18.98 -13.82 -17.62
C LEU A 112 -19.35 -15.21 -17.09
N ALA A 113 -19.87 -15.27 -15.87
CA ALA A 113 -20.21 -16.53 -15.20
C ALA A 113 -21.28 -17.31 -15.97
N ALA A 114 -22.28 -16.63 -16.54
CA ALA A 114 -23.30 -17.27 -17.36
C ALA A 114 -22.73 -17.84 -18.66
N ARG A 115 -21.87 -17.08 -19.37
CA ARG A 115 -21.33 -17.48 -20.68
C ARG A 115 -20.23 -18.53 -20.59
N TYR A 116 -19.39 -18.45 -19.55
CA TYR A 116 -18.22 -19.31 -19.36
C TYR A 116 -18.33 -20.08 -18.06
N ALA A 117 -19.51 -20.66 -17.81
CA ALA A 117 -19.80 -21.32 -16.55
C ALA A 117 -18.93 -22.56 -16.24
N TRP A 118 -18.21 -23.09 -17.24
CA TRP A 118 -17.24 -24.18 -17.08
C TRP A 118 -15.82 -23.67 -16.76
N HIS A 119 -15.58 -22.37 -16.84
CA HIS A 119 -14.26 -21.76 -16.65
C HIS A 119 -13.95 -21.55 -15.18
N VAL A 120 -12.67 -21.63 -14.82
CA VAL A 120 -12.13 -21.43 -13.45
C VAL A 120 -12.31 -20.02 -12.87
N LEU A 121 -13.00 -19.11 -13.56
CA LEU A 121 -13.27 -17.74 -13.10
C LEU A 121 -14.78 -17.49 -12.92
N ALA A 122 -15.60 -18.52 -13.14
CA ALA A 122 -17.04 -18.37 -13.09
C ALA A 122 -17.53 -18.13 -11.66
N ASP A 123 -16.99 -18.86 -10.69
CA ASP A 123 -17.26 -18.70 -9.28
C ASP A 123 -16.63 -17.42 -8.70
N ASP A 124 -15.42 -17.02 -9.13
CA ASP A 124 -14.86 -15.69 -8.81
C ASP A 124 -15.79 -14.57 -9.26
N ALA A 125 -16.26 -14.61 -10.51
CA ALA A 125 -17.16 -13.59 -11.03
C ALA A 125 -18.50 -13.57 -10.29
N LEU A 126 -19.07 -14.73 -9.97
CA LEU A 126 -20.28 -14.78 -9.15
C LEU A 126 -20.05 -14.18 -7.75
N LEU A 127 -18.88 -14.37 -7.16
CA LEU A 127 -18.56 -13.82 -5.84
C LEU A 127 -18.43 -12.29 -5.88
N HIS A 128 -17.73 -11.73 -6.87
CA HIS A 128 -17.67 -10.27 -7.08
C HIS A 128 -19.06 -9.69 -7.32
N ALA A 129 -19.86 -10.32 -8.19
CA ALA A 129 -21.23 -9.89 -8.43
C ALA A 129 -22.06 -9.92 -7.14
N ALA A 130 -21.93 -10.96 -6.31
CA ALA A 130 -22.64 -11.08 -5.05
C ALA A 130 -22.23 -10.00 -4.04
N ASP A 131 -20.93 -9.71 -3.90
CA ASP A 131 -20.44 -8.64 -3.02
C ASP A 131 -20.97 -7.28 -3.47
N ILE A 132 -20.89 -6.98 -4.77
CA ILE A 132 -21.42 -5.73 -5.33
C ILE A 132 -22.92 -5.63 -5.06
N ARG A 133 -23.69 -6.68 -5.35
CA ARG A 133 -25.15 -6.70 -5.12
C ARG A 133 -25.48 -6.48 -3.64
N GLY A 134 -24.86 -7.25 -2.75
CA GLY A 134 -25.19 -7.26 -1.33
C GLY A 134 -24.64 -6.04 -0.59
N ASN A 135 -23.33 -5.84 -0.66
CA ASN A 135 -22.62 -4.85 0.15
C ASN A 135 -22.59 -3.45 -0.47
N ARG A 136 -22.59 -3.33 -1.81
CA ARG A 136 -22.53 -2.02 -2.49
C ARG A 136 -23.90 -1.50 -2.91
N LEU A 137 -24.75 -2.37 -3.44
CA LEU A 137 -26.08 -2.01 -3.95
C LEU A 137 -27.20 -2.24 -2.92
N GLY A 138 -26.94 -2.95 -1.82
CA GLY A 138 -27.92 -3.25 -0.78
C GLY A 138 -28.95 -4.31 -1.19
N ASP A 139 -28.74 -5.01 -2.30
CA ASP A 139 -29.60 -6.07 -2.80
C ASP A 139 -29.16 -7.43 -2.25
N ALA A 140 -29.49 -7.66 -0.98
CA ALA A 140 -29.17 -8.91 -0.30
C ALA A 140 -29.88 -10.13 -0.92
N ALA A 141 -31.01 -9.93 -1.62
CA ALA A 141 -31.74 -11.04 -2.24
C ALA A 141 -31.01 -11.56 -3.47
N ASP A 142 -30.58 -10.68 -4.38
CA ASP A 142 -29.78 -11.06 -5.54
C ASP A 142 -28.41 -11.61 -5.11
N ALA A 143 -27.77 -10.99 -4.11
CA ALA A 143 -26.51 -11.48 -3.58
C ALA A 143 -26.63 -12.93 -3.08
N ARG A 144 -27.66 -13.25 -2.30
CA ARG A 144 -27.92 -14.63 -1.83
C ARG A 144 -28.10 -15.61 -2.96
N LYS A 145 -28.85 -15.25 -4.01
CA LYS A 145 -29.05 -16.10 -5.19
C LYS A 145 -27.73 -16.43 -5.91
N LEU A 146 -26.85 -15.44 -6.03
CA LEU A 146 -25.52 -15.63 -6.63
C LEU A 146 -24.64 -16.53 -5.76
N LEU A 147 -24.65 -16.34 -4.44
CA LEU A 147 -23.89 -17.17 -3.49
C LEU A 147 -24.38 -18.62 -3.47
N ASP A 148 -25.69 -18.84 -3.46
CA ASP A 148 -26.27 -20.18 -3.58
C ASP A 148 -25.87 -20.85 -4.90
N THR A 149 -25.78 -20.09 -5.99
CA THR A 149 -25.27 -20.60 -7.27
C THR A 149 -23.82 -21.08 -7.14
N ILE A 150 -22.96 -20.35 -6.41
CA ILE A 150 -21.59 -20.79 -6.13
C ILE A 150 -21.61 -22.12 -5.36
N LEU A 151 -22.36 -22.18 -4.27
CA LEU A 151 -22.38 -23.34 -3.38
C LEU A 151 -22.98 -24.60 -4.01
N THR A 152 -23.91 -24.44 -4.96
CA THR A 152 -24.58 -25.56 -5.64
C THR A 152 -23.85 -26.02 -6.90
N ARG A 153 -23.38 -25.09 -7.73
CA ARG A 153 -22.76 -25.40 -9.02
C ARG A 153 -21.25 -25.61 -8.92
N TYR A 154 -20.61 -24.97 -7.95
CA TYR A 154 -19.17 -25.03 -7.70
C TYR A 154 -18.88 -25.45 -6.24
N PRO A 155 -19.44 -26.56 -5.73
CA PRO A 155 -19.31 -26.93 -4.31
C PRO A 155 -17.87 -27.21 -3.88
N GLY A 156 -17.00 -27.57 -4.82
CA GLY A 156 -15.55 -27.72 -4.63
C GLY A 156 -14.70 -26.61 -5.25
N GLY A 157 -15.32 -25.53 -5.72
CA GLY A 157 -14.63 -24.33 -6.21
C GLY A 157 -13.93 -23.59 -5.07
N ASP A 158 -12.90 -22.81 -5.40
CA ASP A 158 -12.10 -22.11 -4.39
C ASP A 158 -12.85 -20.94 -3.76
N MET A 159 -13.89 -20.42 -4.41
CA MET A 159 -14.76 -19.37 -3.87
C MET A 159 -15.89 -19.90 -2.98
N ALA A 160 -16.06 -21.21 -2.83
CA ALA A 160 -17.16 -21.78 -2.05
C ALA A 160 -17.10 -21.41 -0.56
N GLU A 161 -15.91 -21.27 0.03
CA GLU A 161 -15.77 -20.82 1.43
C GLU A 161 -16.12 -19.34 1.57
N SER A 162 -15.54 -18.48 0.74
CA SER A 162 -15.86 -17.04 0.68
C SER A 162 -17.35 -16.79 0.45
N ALA A 163 -18.00 -17.63 -0.35
CA ALA A 163 -19.44 -17.54 -0.57
C ALA A 163 -20.26 -17.84 0.69
N ARG A 164 -19.85 -18.82 1.51
CA ARG A 164 -20.48 -19.09 2.81
C ARG A 164 -20.26 -17.94 3.79
N ASP A 165 -19.07 -17.38 3.83
CA ASP A 165 -18.72 -16.26 4.72
C ASP A 165 -19.55 -15.02 4.37
N LEU A 166 -19.61 -14.67 3.07
CA LEU A 166 -20.41 -13.55 2.61
C LEU A 166 -21.91 -13.80 2.87
N LEU A 167 -22.41 -15.02 2.64
CA LEU A 167 -23.79 -15.40 2.93
C LEU A 167 -24.13 -15.25 4.43
N ALA A 168 -23.22 -15.66 5.31
CA ALA A 168 -23.37 -15.49 6.75
C ALA A 168 -23.41 -14.01 7.15
N SER A 169 -22.54 -13.17 6.56
CA SER A 169 -22.52 -11.72 6.82
C SER A 169 -23.81 -11.02 6.39
N LEU A 170 -24.46 -11.50 5.32
CA LEU A 170 -25.73 -10.97 4.81
C LEU A 170 -26.96 -11.45 5.63
N SER A 171 -26.76 -12.40 6.55
CA SER A 171 -27.81 -13.03 7.36
C SER A 171 -27.88 -12.50 8.81
N GLY A 172 -26.96 -11.62 9.23
CA GLY A 172 -26.83 -11.12 10.61
C GLY A 172 -27.55 -9.79 10.90
N ALA A 173 -28.41 -9.82 11.92
CA ALA A 173 -29.05 -8.69 12.62
C ALA A 173 -28.02 -7.85 13.44
N PRO A 174 -28.40 -6.70 14.06
CA PRO A 174 -27.46 -5.67 14.50
C PRO A 174 -26.58 -6.16 15.67
N GLY A 175 -25.24 -6.12 15.51
CA GLY A 175 -24.32 -6.40 16.62
C GLY A 175 -22.98 -7.08 16.31
N GLY A 176 -22.54 -7.15 15.06
CA GLY A 176 -21.16 -7.56 14.72
C GLY A 176 -20.45 -6.43 13.99
N ASP A 177 -19.34 -5.95 14.55
CA ASP A 177 -18.52 -4.89 13.92
C ASP A 177 -18.18 -5.26 12.48
N ALA A 178 -18.68 -4.45 11.55
CA ALA A 178 -18.30 -4.52 10.15
C ALA A 178 -16.79 -4.25 10.01
N PRO A 179 -16.09 -4.86 9.04
CA PRO A 179 -14.72 -4.48 8.73
C PRO A 179 -14.67 -2.97 8.42
N LYS A 180 -13.78 -2.26 9.13
CA LYS A 180 -13.61 -0.81 9.03
C LYS A 180 -13.30 -0.41 7.59
N ALA A 181 -14.11 0.49 7.03
CA ALA A 181 -13.73 1.25 5.85
C ALA A 181 -12.43 2.04 6.13
N PRO A 182 -11.56 2.26 5.12
CA PRO A 182 -10.35 3.04 5.30
C PRO A 182 -10.69 4.42 5.87
N VAL A 183 -10.08 4.73 7.00
CA VAL A 183 -10.18 6.01 7.70
C VAL A 183 -9.63 7.09 6.77
N ALA A 184 -10.48 8.06 6.42
CA ALA A 184 -10.00 9.33 5.89
C ALA A 184 -9.11 9.97 6.95
N VAL A 185 -7.80 10.03 6.71
CA VAL A 185 -6.88 10.76 7.57
C VAL A 185 -7.14 12.24 7.40
N GLY A 186 -7.84 12.83 8.37
CA GLY A 186 -8.06 14.26 8.44
C GLY A 186 -8.88 14.66 9.66
N ARG A 187 -8.22 14.75 10.83
CA ARG A 187 -8.21 15.94 11.72
C ARG A 187 -7.93 15.59 13.20
N SER A 188 -6.97 16.31 13.77
CA SER A 188 -7.09 16.95 15.09
C SER A 188 -6.63 18.40 14.90
N GLY A 189 -7.27 19.45 15.41
CA GLY A 189 -8.45 19.58 16.26
C GLY A 189 -8.59 21.05 16.67
N ARG A 190 -9.66 21.31 17.43
CA ARG A 190 -9.97 22.45 18.31
C ARG A 190 -11.17 23.28 17.86
N LEU A 191 -12.30 23.03 18.51
CA LEU A 191 -13.29 24.05 18.86
C LEU A 191 -13.53 23.93 20.35
N GLU A 192 -13.42 25.08 21.01
CA GLU A 192 -13.55 25.30 22.44
C GLU A 192 -15.01 25.19 22.91
N GLN A 193 -15.18 24.93 24.20
CA GLN A 193 -16.43 24.93 24.96
C GLN A 193 -16.93 26.37 25.17
N ASP A 194 -18.25 26.54 25.36
CA ASP A 194 -18.83 27.09 26.60
C ASP A 194 -20.38 26.94 26.63
N ASP A 195 -20.91 26.96 27.87
CA ASP A 195 -22.24 26.76 28.48
C ASP A 195 -23.49 27.37 27.76
N ASP A 196 -24.75 26.98 27.95
CA ASP A 196 -25.55 26.66 29.16
C ASP A 196 -26.75 25.71 28.84
N GLY A 197 -27.23 24.91 29.81
CA GLY A 197 -28.46 24.08 29.72
C GLY A 197 -29.75 24.81 30.15
N PRO A 198 -30.84 24.13 30.58
CA PRO A 198 -31.35 22.78 30.29
C PRO A 198 -32.79 22.82 29.68
N VAL A 199 -33.43 21.66 29.42
CA VAL A 199 -34.88 21.35 29.71
C VAL A 199 -35.45 20.20 28.82
N ALA A 200 -35.86 19.14 29.53
CA ALA A 200 -36.99 18.20 29.36
C ALA A 200 -37.22 17.30 28.11
N ASN A 201 -37.15 15.99 28.41
CA ASN A 201 -38.04 14.88 28.04
C ASN A 201 -39.28 15.15 27.16
N ALA A 202 -39.47 14.32 26.13
CA ALA A 202 -40.72 13.55 25.92
C ALA A 202 -40.55 12.43 24.89
N ALA A 203 -41.31 11.37 25.09
CA ALA A 203 -41.19 10.03 24.54
C ALA A 203 -41.92 9.79 23.20
N SER A 204 -41.52 8.68 22.55
CA SER A 204 -42.33 7.71 21.78
C SER A 204 -43.40 8.20 20.79
N THR A 205 -43.38 7.67 19.57
CA THR A 205 -44.23 6.52 19.18
C THR A 205 -43.98 6.09 17.73
N SER A 206 -44.10 4.79 17.51
CA SER A 206 -44.08 4.09 16.23
C SER A 206 -45.38 4.30 15.45
N ALA A 207 -45.32 4.31 14.12
CA ALA A 207 -46.41 3.80 13.29
C ALA A 207 -45.85 3.13 12.03
N ARG A 208 -46.38 1.94 11.79
CA ARG A 208 -46.10 0.96 10.74
C ARG A 208 -47.21 1.05 9.68
N ALA A 209 -46.97 0.43 8.52
CA ALA A 209 -47.91 0.08 7.43
C ALA A 209 -48.03 1.14 6.31
N ALA A 210 -48.17 0.82 5.03
CA ALA A 210 -48.22 -0.46 4.30
C ALA A 210 -47.95 -0.18 2.81
N ASN A 211 -47.54 -1.24 2.12
CA ASN A 211 -47.39 -1.33 0.66
C ASN A 211 -48.78 -1.36 -0.04
N PRO A 212 -48.86 -0.99 -1.33
CA PRO A 212 -49.26 -2.03 -2.29
C PRO A 212 -48.49 -2.00 -3.63
N SER A 213 -48.25 -3.23 -4.12
CA SER A 213 -48.19 -3.72 -5.52
C SER A 213 -49.30 -3.19 -6.44
N ALA A 214 -49.29 -3.31 -7.78
CA ALA A 214 -48.36 -3.59 -8.88
C ALA A 214 -49.10 -3.24 -10.21
N ASP A 215 -48.41 -3.43 -11.35
CA ASP A 215 -48.81 -3.26 -12.77
C ASP A 215 -48.62 -1.87 -13.40
N GLY A 216 -48.10 -1.70 -14.62
CA GLY A 216 -47.61 -2.64 -15.63
C GLY A 216 -47.36 -1.89 -16.95
N GLY A 217 -46.36 -2.33 -17.73
CA GLY A 217 -46.27 -2.09 -19.18
C GLY A 217 -45.45 -0.88 -19.67
N GLY A 218 -44.55 -1.15 -20.62
CA GLY A 218 -44.07 -0.14 -21.58
C GLY A 218 -42.57 -0.14 -21.87
N VAL A 219 -42.14 -0.97 -22.82
CA VAL A 219 -40.79 -0.95 -23.40
C VAL A 219 -40.60 0.32 -24.25
N ALA A 220 -39.55 1.10 -23.99
CA ALA A 220 -38.98 2.02 -24.97
C ALA A 220 -37.46 2.14 -24.74
N VAL A 221 -36.71 1.71 -25.75
CA VAL A 221 -35.26 1.83 -25.84
C VAL A 221 -34.93 3.26 -26.27
N ALA A 222 -34.23 4.01 -25.43
CA ALA A 222 -33.65 5.29 -25.79
C ALA A 222 -32.28 5.44 -25.12
N SER A 223 -31.25 5.58 -25.95
CA SER A 223 -29.90 5.94 -25.57
C SER A 223 -29.90 7.33 -24.90
N ALA A 224 -29.38 7.43 -23.69
CA ALA A 224 -29.10 8.72 -23.05
C ALA A 224 -27.60 8.82 -22.75
N ALA A 225 -26.91 9.69 -23.49
CA ALA A 225 -25.62 10.21 -23.12
C ALA A 225 -25.81 11.13 -21.91
N ASP A 226 -25.15 10.82 -20.79
CA ASP A 226 -25.14 11.65 -19.60
C ASP A 226 -24.25 12.89 -19.82
N GLY A 227 -24.82 13.89 -20.48
CA GLY A 227 -24.37 15.28 -20.34
C GLY A 227 -24.78 15.81 -18.97
N VAL A 228 -23.81 16.34 -18.22
CA VAL A 228 -24.06 17.20 -17.07
C VAL A 228 -25.01 18.33 -17.52
N PRO A 229 -26.14 18.59 -16.84
CA PRO A 229 -26.94 19.75 -17.19
C PRO A 229 -26.11 20.99 -16.87
N ALA A 230 -25.64 21.66 -17.92
CA ALA A 230 -25.09 23.01 -17.83
C ALA A 230 -26.10 23.90 -17.11
N ALA A 231 -25.59 24.74 -16.21
CA ALA A 231 -26.36 25.75 -15.49
C ALA A 231 -27.27 26.50 -16.47
N LYS A 232 -28.58 26.28 -16.36
CA LYS A 232 -29.55 27.16 -17.01
C LYS A 232 -29.43 28.53 -16.37
N ALA A 233 -29.18 29.52 -17.22
CA ALA A 233 -29.14 30.93 -16.90
C ALA A 233 -30.28 31.33 -15.95
N ALA A 234 -29.93 32.21 -15.00
CA ALA A 234 -30.79 32.79 -13.99
C ALA A 234 -32.20 33.08 -14.52
N ALA A 235 -33.17 32.29 -14.06
CA ALA A 235 -34.57 32.64 -14.19
C ALA A 235 -34.83 33.87 -13.32
N LYS A 236 -35.44 34.91 -13.90
CA LYS A 236 -35.86 36.13 -13.20
C LYS A 236 -36.58 35.79 -11.88
N PRO A 237 -36.36 36.56 -10.79
CA PRO A 237 -36.87 36.20 -9.47
C PRO A 237 -38.40 36.13 -9.50
N LYS A 238 -38.93 34.94 -9.21
CA LYS A 238 -40.35 34.78 -8.87
C LYS A 238 -40.59 35.54 -7.55
N LYS A 239 -41.70 36.28 -7.49
CA LYS A 239 -42.17 37.11 -6.37
C LYS A 239 -41.74 36.54 -5.01
N SER A 240 -41.14 37.40 -4.18
CA SER A 240 -40.60 37.07 -2.86
C SER A 240 -41.57 36.24 -2.03
N ALA A 241 -41.23 34.96 -1.83
CA ALA A 241 -41.77 34.24 -0.69
C ALA A 241 -41.34 35.01 0.57
N ARG A 242 -42.27 35.22 1.52
CA ARG A 242 -41.92 35.78 2.83
C ARG A 242 -40.79 34.94 3.42
N SER A 243 -39.72 35.60 3.88
CA SER A 243 -38.67 34.97 4.66
C SER A 243 -39.29 34.20 5.83
N ASP A 244 -38.85 32.96 6.04
CA ASP A 244 -39.31 32.05 7.08
C ASP A 244 -38.09 31.55 7.90
N PRO A 245 -37.65 32.32 8.90
CA PRO A 245 -36.49 31.97 9.72
C PRO A 245 -36.67 30.66 10.51
N ALA A 246 -37.91 30.34 10.92
CA ALA A 246 -38.20 29.12 11.66
C ALA A 246 -38.00 27.88 10.78
N LYS A 247 -38.47 27.93 9.53
CA LYS A 247 -38.22 26.87 8.55
C LYS A 247 -36.74 26.76 8.19
N ALA A 248 -36.04 27.90 8.04
CA ALA A 248 -34.60 27.92 7.78
C ALA A 248 -33.81 27.22 8.91
N ALA A 249 -34.10 27.56 10.16
CA ALA A 249 -33.47 26.93 11.33
C ALA A 249 -33.73 25.42 11.40
N LYS A 250 -34.97 24.99 11.12
CA LYS A 250 -35.33 23.56 11.09
C LYS A 250 -34.55 22.80 10.02
N LEU A 251 -34.55 23.29 8.78
CA LEU A 251 -33.84 22.64 7.66
C LEU A 251 -32.33 22.62 7.89
N TYR A 252 -31.77 23.69 8.45
CA TYR A 252 -30.35 23.77 8.79
C TYR A 252 -29.95 22.74 9.85
N ALA A 253 -30.75 22.61 10.92
CA ALA A 253 -30.53 21.61 11.97
C ALA A 253 -30.65 20.17 11.43
N GLU A 254 -31.62 19.93 10.56
CA GLU A 254 -31.80 18.64 9.87
C GLU A 254 -30.62 18.33 8.95
N ALA A 255 -30.14 19.31 8.18
CA ALA A 255 -28.98 19.17 7.31
C ALA A 255 -27.71 18.79 8.12
N ARG A 256 -27.46 19.48 9.24
CA ARG A 256 -26.34 19.15 10.14
C ARG A 256 -26.44 17.73 10.68
N LYS A 257 -27.61 17.35 11.20
CA LYS A 257 -27.85 16.01 11.74
C LYS A 257 -27.64 14.92 10.69
N GLU A 258 -28.16 15.11 9.49
CA GLU A 258 -27.98 14.16 8.38
C GLU A 258 -26.53 14.12 7.90
N LEU A 259 -25.81 15.24 7.85
CA LEU A 259 -24.38 15.28 7.52
C LEU A 259 -23.54 14.49 8.53
N ASP A 260 -23.78 14.68 9.84
CA ASP A 260 -23.06 13.96 10.88
C ASP A 260 -23.42 12.47 10.90
N ALA A 261 -24.70 12.12 10.70
CA ALA A 261 -25.12 10.73 10.54
C ALA A 261 -24.48 10.08 9.31
N LEU A 262 -24.41 10.81 8.18
CA LEU A 262 -23.79 10.33 6.95
C LEU A 262 -22.28 10.11 7.13
N ARG A 263 -21.58 10.99 7.84
CA ARG A 263 -20.16 10.79 8.18
C ARG A 263 -19.92 9.55 9.05
N GLY A 264 -20.87 9.20 9.91
CA GLY A 264 -20.82 8.01 10.76
C GLY A 264 -21.22 6.70 10.07
N ASP A 265 -21.91 6.75 8.94
CA ASP A 265 -22.35 5.58 8.19
C ASP A 265 -21.54 5.41 6.90
N ALA A 266 -20.49 4.59 6.97
CA ALA A 266 -19.59 4.35 5.85
C ALA A 266 -20.29 3.79 4.60
N LYS A 267 -21.39 3.03 4.76
CA LYS A 267 -22.13 2.46 3.63
C LYS A 267 -22.91 3.54 2.90
N ARG A 268 -23.62 4.40 3.63
CA ARG A 268 -24.34 5.54 3.04
C ARG A 268 -23.36 6.59 2.49
N ALA A 269 -22.25 6.84 3.18
CA ALA A 269 -21.24 7.80 2.73
C ALA A 269 -20.59 7.41 1.40
N ALA A 270 -20.57 6.11 1.08
CA ALA A 270 -20.08 5.56 -0.18
C ALA A 270 -21.05 5.73 -1.37
N LEU A 271 -22.19 6.39 -1.19
CA LEU A 271 -23.15 6.68 -2.27
C LEU A 271 -23.25 8.18 -2.49
N ARG A 272 -23.47 8.62 -3.74
CA ARG A 272 -23.59 10.05 -4.09
C ARG A 272 -24.90 10.66 -3.58
N GLU A 273 -26.01 9.93 -3.70
CA GLU A 273 -27.36 10.44 -3.43
C GLU A 273 -27.54 10.99 -2.01
N PRO A 274 -27.03 10.35 -0.93
CA PRO A 274 -27.06 10.92 0.41
C PRO A 274 -26.40 12.32 0.52
N TRP A 275 -25.26 12.55 -0.14
CA TRP A 275 -24.61 13.87 -0.14
C TRP A 275 -25.46 14.93 -0.84
N LEU A 276 -26.10 14.56 -1.96
CA LEU A 276 -27.01 15.47 -2.67
C LEU A 276 -28.23 15.83 -1.81
N ARG A 277 -28.73 14.91 -0.98
CA ARG A 277 -29.81 15.20 -0.03
C ARG A 277 -29.37 16.18 1.06
N VAL A 278 -28.17 16.00 1.62
CA VAL A 278 -27.61 16.97 2.59
C VAL A 278 -27.49 18.35 1.96
N MET A 279 -26.96 18.45 0.74
CA MET A 279 -26.88 19.72 0.01
C MET A 279 -28.25 20.34 -0.20
N ALA A 280 -29.25 19.56 -0.62
CA ALA A 280 -30.62 20.05 -0.83
C ALA A 280 -31.26 20.59 0.47
N LEU A 281 -30.97 19.99 1.64
CA LEU A 281 -31.45 20.49 2.92
C LEU A 281 -30.81 21.86 3.27
N TYR A 282 -29.50 22.00 3.07
CA TYR A 282 -28.84 23.29 3.26
C TYR A 282 -29.30 24.35 2.24
N GLU A 283 -29.47 23.99 0.97
CA GLU A 283 -30.04 24.88 -0.05
C GLU A 283 -31.47 25.32 0.32
N GLY A 284 -32.28 24.39 0.82
CA GLY A 284 -33.61 24.70 1.33
C GLY A 284 -33.61 25.63 2.55
N ALA A 285 -32.62 25.49 3.44
CA ALA A 285 -32.45 26.39 4.59
C ALA A 285 -32.11 27.82 4.13
N ARG A 286 -31.18 27.96 3.18
CA ARG A 286 -30.86 29.24 2.53
C ARG A 286 -32.08 29.85 1.86
N ASP A 287 -32.81 29.08 1.05
CA ASP A 287 -33.95 29.59 0.27
C ASP A 287 -35.13 30.01 1.16
N ALA A 288 -35.28 29.40 2.34
CA ALA A 288 -36.31 29.77 3.31
C ALA A 288 -36.06 31.14 3.95
N ALA A 289 -34.80 31.52 4.20
CA ALA A 289 -34.45 32.84 4.72
C ALA A 289 -33.13 33.35 4.08
N PRO A 290 -33.19 33.86 2.83
CA PRO A 290 -31.98 34.23 2.06
C PRO A 290 -31.13 35.33 2.70
N GLU A 291 -31.76 36.23 3.45
CA GLU A 291 -31.12 37.33 4.19
C GLU A 291 -31.03 37.04 5.71
N GLY A 292 -31.30 35.80 6.12
CA GLY A 292 -31.26 35.40 7.53
C GLY A 292 -29.84 35.09 8.01
N GLU A 293 -29.60 35.15 9.32
CA GLU A 293 -28.29 34.89 9.95
C GLU A 293 -27.72 33.49 9.64
N LEU A 294 -28.57 32.52 9.27
CA LEU A 294 -28.15 31.17 8.88
C LEU A 294 -27.79 31.04 7.39
N ALA A 295 -28.06 32.04 6.54
CA ALA A 295 -27.82 31.94 5.10
C ALA A 295 -26.34 31.73 4.74
N PRO A 296 -25.36 32.45 5.33
CA PRO A 296 -23.93 32.19 5.08
C PRO A 296 -23.54 30.77 5.50
N ASN A 297 -23.98 30.34 6.69
CA ASN A 297 -23.74 29.01 7.23
C ASN A 297 -24.36 27.89 6.39
N ALA A 298 -25.55 28.12 5.83
CA ALA A 298 -26.22 27.17 4.95
C ALA A 298 -25.47 27.02 3.63
N LEU A 299 -25.08 28.13 2.98
CA LEU A 299 -24.25 28.11 1.77
C LEU A 299 -22.89 27.43 2.02
N TYR A 300 -22.26 27.70 3.17
CA TYR A 300 -21.04 27.02 3.57
C TYR A 300 -21.25 25.52 3.76
N GLY A 301 -22.36 25.11 4.40
CA GLY A 301 -22.75 23.71 4.55
C GLY A 301 -22.90 22.97 3.22
N VAL A 302 -23.48 23.64 2.20
CA VAL A 302 -23.53 23.13 0.83
C VAL A 302 -22.13 22.92 0.26
N ALA A 303 -21.24 23.91 0.40
CA ALA A 303 -19.88 23.84 -0.11
C ALA A 303 -19.06 22.72 0.55
N VAL A 304 -19.20 22.54 1.88
CA VAL A 304 -18.56 21.46 2.63
C VAL A 304 -19.09 20.09 2.22
N ALA A 305 -20.42 19.92 2.09
CA ALA A 305 -21.00 18.66 1.64
C ALA A 305 -20.56 18.31 0.20
N GLN A 306 -20.42 19.32 -0.67
CA GLN A 306 -19.89 19.15 -2.03
C GLN A 306 -18.40 18.80 -2.03
N GLU A 307 -17.58 19.42 -1.19
CA GLU A 307 -16.15 19.08 -1.02
C GLU A 307 -15.98 17.65 -0.48
N GLU A 308 -16.80 17.25 0.47
CA GLU A 308 -16.77 15.90 1.04
C GLU A 308 -17.23 14.83 0.05
N LEU A 309 -18.24 15.14 -0.76
CA LEU A 309 -18.60 14.33 -1.91
C LEU A 309 -17.44 14.26 -2.89
N ALA A 310 -16.79 15.38 -3.22
CA ALA A 310 -15.66 15.43 -4.15
C ALA A 310 -14.44 14.67 -3.62
N SER A 311 -14.18 14.72 -2.32
CA SER A 311 -13.09 13.98 -1.66
C SER A 311 -13.32 12.47 -1.65
N ARG A 312 -14.57 12.05 -1.81
CA ARG A 312 -14.95 10.66 -2.00
C ARG A 312 -14.96 10.31 -3.48
N SER A 313 -15.68 11.03 -4.32
CA SER A 313 -15.82 10.77 -5.76
C SER A 313 -14.55 11.01 -6.58
N TRP A 314 -13.60 11.78 -6.05
CA TRP A 314 -12.40 12.25 -6.73
C TRP A 314 -12.63 12.90 -8.11
N ARG A 315 -13.88 13.24 -8.44
CA ARG A 315 -14.21 13.79 -9.75
C ARG A 315 -13.75 15.23 -9.82
N LYS A 316 -13.00 15.55 -10.89
CA LYS A 316 -12.62 16.93 -11.20
C LYS A 316 -13.82 17.86 -11.24
N ASP A 317 -14.96 17.42 -11.80
CA ASP A 317 -16.21 18.18 -11.82
C ASP A 317 -16.74 18.48 -10.42
N ASP A 318 -16.66 17.52 -9.51
CA ASP A 318 -17.17 17.67 -8.14
C ASP A 318 -16.27 18.60 -7.33
N PHE A 319 -14.94 18.54 -7.52
CA PHE A 319 -14.00 19.50 -6.94
C PHE A 319 -14.17 20.91 -7.53
N THR A 320 -14.43 21.00 -8.84
CA THR A 320 -14.72 22.27 -9.52
C THR A 320 -16.02 22.87 -8.99
N ALA A 321 -17.05 22.05 -8.81
CA ALA A 321 -18.30 22.44 -8.17
C ALA A 321 -18.09 22.87 -6.72
N ALA A 322 -17.27 22.17 -5.93
CA ALA A 322 -16.94 22.57 -4.56
C ALA A 322 -16.27 23.97 -4.52
N VAL A 323 -15.29 24.22 -5.40
CA VAL A 323 -14.68 25.54 -5.55
C VAL A 323 -15.72 26.60 -5.92
N ALA A 324 -16.64 26.31 -6.85
CA ALA A 324 -17.71 27.22 -7.21
C ALA A 324 -18.63 27.52 -6.01
N ARG A 325 -19.04 26.52 -5.23
CA ARG A 325 -19.89 26.71 -4.05
C ARG A 325 -19.20 27.54 -2.96
N TYR A 326 -17.88 27.37 -2.75
CA TYR A 326 -17.14 28.25 -1.85
C TYR A 326 -17.10 29.70 -2.38
N ASN A 327 -16.91 29.90 -3.68
CA ASN A 327 -16.96 31.23 -4.27
C ASN A 327 -18.37 31.87 -4.17
N ASP A 328 -19.44 31.08 -4.24
CA ASP A 328 -20.81 31.56 -4.06
C ASP A 328 -21.03 32.14 -2.65
N VAL A 329 -20.45 31.52 -1.61
CA VAL A 329 -20.49 32.05 -0.22
C VAL A 329 -19.83 33.44 -0.18
N VAL A 330 -18.62 33.56 -0.75
CA VAL A 330 -17.85 34.82 -0.76
C VAL A 330 -18.56 35.91 -1.56
N ALA A 331 -19.23 35.54 -2.65
CA ALA A 331 -19.96 36.48 -3.50
C ALA A 331 -21.24 36.99 -2.84
N ALA A 332 -21.97 36.11 -2.14
CA ALA A 332 -23.22 36.44 -1.45
C ALA A 332 -22.99 37.17 -0.12
N HIS A 333 -21.96 36.77 0.63
CA HIS A 333 -21.67 37.26 1.98
C HIS A 333 -20.20 37.66 2.14
N PRO A 334 -19.75 38.71 1.43
CA PRO A 334 -18.34 39.10 1.44
C PRO A 334 -17.86 39.69 2.77
N ASP A 335 -18.76 40.14 3.65
CA ASP A 335 -18.39 40.74 4.94
C ASP A 335 -18.50 39.73 6.11
N ASP A 336 -18.91 38.50 5.82
CA ASP A 336 -19.01 37.42 6.80
C ASP A 336 -17.63 36.82 7.12
N SER A 337 -17.44 36.39 8.36
CA SER A 337 -16.20 35.73 8.81
C SER A 337 -15.86 34.49 7.99
N LEU A 338 -16.82 33.81 7.38
CA LEU A 338 -16.58 32.62 6.56
C LEU A 338 -15.98 32.93 5.18
N ALA A 339 -15.90 34.20 4.77
CA ALA A 339 -15.47 34.55 3.42
C ALA A 339 -14.00 34.19 3.17
N ASP A 340 -13.09 34.43 4.13
CA ASP A 340 -11.68 34.11 3.98
C ASP A 340 -11.40 32.60 4.18
N ASP A 341 -12.16 31.91 5.05
CA ASP A 341 -12.22 30.44 5.11
C ASP A 341 -12.54 29.82 3.75
N CYS A 342 -13.59 30.32 3.09
CA CYS A 342 -14.04 29.83 1.79
C CYS A 342 -12.98 30.04 0.70
N MET A 343 -12.34 31.21 0.67
CA MET A 343 -11.26 31.50 -0.27
C MET A 343 -10.06 30.58 -0.03
N LEU A 344 -9.65 30.36 1.22
CA LEU A 344 -8.53 29.47 1.52
C LEU A 344 -8.82 28.03 1.13
N ARG A 345 -10.02 27.53 1.44
CA ARG A 345 -10.45 26.17 1.05
C ARG A 345 -10.52 26.01 -0.47
N ALA A 346 -11.11 26.96 -1.18
CA ALA A 346 -11.14 26.95 -2.64
C ALA A 346 -9.73 26.98 -3.25
N ALA A 347 -8.80 27.77 -2.71
CA ALA A 347 -7.40 27.79 -3.15
C ALA A 347 -6.72 26.43 -2.96
N ARG A 348 -6.93 25.79 -1.82
CA ARG A 348 -6.41 24.43 -1.54
C ARG A 348 -6.94 23.40 -2.53
N LEU A 349 -8.24 23.44 -2.85
CA LEU A 349 -8.82 22.54 -3.84
C LEU A 349 -8.23 22.79 -5.24
N ARG A 350 -8.05 24.05 -5.64
CA ARG A 350 -7.41 24.40 -6.92
C ARG A 350 -5.97 23.89 -7.01
N ALA A 351 -5.16 24.16 -5.98
CA ALA A 351 -3.77 23.73 -5.93
C ALA A 351 -3.61 22.21 -5.87
N ASN A 352 -4.33 21.55 -4.96
CA ASN A 352 -4.05 20.17 -4.60
C ASN A 352 -4.88 19.16 -5.39
N ARG A 353 -6.05 19.55 -5.91
CA ARG A 353 -7.02 18.62 -6.51
C ARG A 353 -7.35 18.92 -7.98
N LEU A 354 -7.17 20.15 -8.44
CA LEU A 354 -7.49 20.55 -9.82
C LEU A 354 -6.27 20.80 -10.70
N ASP A 355 -5.05 20.69 -10.14
CA ASP A 355 -3.79 21.05 -10.82
C ASP A 355 -3.79 22.50 -11.33
N ASP A 356 -4.44 23.38 -10.58
CA ASP A 356 -4.65 24.78 -10.93
C ASP A 356 -3.93 25.68 -9.90
N ALA A 357 -2.60 25.56 -9.86
CA ALA A 357 -1.73 26.33 -8.98
C ALA A 357 -1.82 27.84 -9.26
N ASP A 358 -2.02 28.21 -10.52
CA ASP A 358 -2.15 29.59 -10.96
C ASP A 358 -3.45 30.22 -10.45
N GLY A 359 -4.56 29.50 -10.59
CA GLY A 359 -5.84 29.92 -10.03
C GLY A 359 -5.85 29.94 -8.50
N ALA A 360 -5.16 29.00 -7.85
CA ALA A 360 -4.96 29.02 -6.40
C ALA A 360 -4.17 30.26 -5.95
N HIS A 361 -3.08 30.59 -6.64
CA HIS A 361 -2.26 31.77 -6.37
C HIS A 361 -3.07 33.06 -6.47
N GLN A 362 -3.81 33.25 -7.56
CA GLN A 362 -4.67 34.42 -7.77
C GLN A 362 -5.72 34.57 -6.67
N LEU A 363 -6.32 33.45 -6.23
CA LEU A 363 -7.34 33.45 -5.19
C LEU A 363 -6.75 33.86 -3.83
N LEU A 364 -5.56 33.37 -3.47
CA LEU A 364 -4.87 33.73 -2.23
C LEU A 364 -4.43 35.20 -2.20
N GLU A 365 -3.95 35.74 -3.32
CA GLU A 365 -3.64 37.17 -3.42
C GLU A 365 -4.91 38.02 -3.27
N ALA A 366 -6.03 37.58 -3.84
CA ALA A 366 -7.31 38.25 -3.67
C ALA A 366 -7.80 38.20 -2.22
N GLN A 367 -7.65 37.05 -1.54
CA GLN A 367 -7.98 36.89 -0.13
C GLN A 367 -7.15 37.83 0.74
N LEU A 368 -5.83 37.84 0.59
CA LEU A 368 -4.93 38.68 1.41
C LEU A 368 -5.12 40.18 1.16
N ARG A 369 -5.57 40.57 -0.03
CA ARG A 369 -5.91 41.97 -0.33
C ARG A 369 -7.24 42.37 0.32
N ARG A 370 -8.24 41.49 0.29
CA ARG A 370 -9.59 41.79 0.79
C ARG A 370 -9.73 41.61 2.31
N TYR A 371 -9.07 40.58 2.85
CA TYR A 371 -9.09 40.20 4.26
C TYR A 371 -7.66 40.11 4.84
N PRO A 372 -6.87 41.21 4.84
CA PRO A 372 -5.48 41.18 5.29
C PRO A 372 -5.29 40.83 6.77
N LYS A 373 -6.36 40.99 7.57
CA LYS A 373 -6.44 40.71 9.01
C LYS A 373 -7.41 39.57 9.35
N GLY A 374 -7.91 38.84 8.35
CA GLY A 374 -8.74 37.66 8.57
C GLY A 374 -7.99 36.58 9.35
N ASP A 375 -8.71 35.72 10.04
CA ASP A 375 -8.12 34.65 10.85
C ASP A 375 -7.36 33.64 9.97
N MET A 376 -7.78 33.47 8.72
CA MET A 376 -7.12 32.62 7.73
C MET A 376 -5.99 33.31 6.96
N ALA A 377 -5.73 34.61 7.19
CA ALA A 377 -4.70 35.36 6.46
C ALA A 377 -3.27 34.83 6.69
N GLY A 378 -3.00 34.26 7.87
CA GLY A 378 -1.72 33.61 8.16
C GLY A 378 -1.48 32.38 7.27
N GLU A 379 -2.46 31.49 7.22
CA GLU A 379 -2.42 30.27 6.40
C GLU A 379 -2.40 30.58 4.90
N ALA A 380 -3.12 31.63 4.46
CA ALA A 380 -3.11 32.07 3.07
C ALA A 380 -1.74 32.58 2.63
N ARG A 381 -1.01 33.33 3.47
CA ARG A 381 0.38 33.77 3.16
C ARG A 381 1.32 32.59 3.04
N ALA A 382 1.21 31.60 3.92
CA ALA A 382 2.04 30.40 3.90
C ALA A 382 1.84 29.61 2.60
N LEU A 383 0.58 29.33 2.25
CA LEU A 383 0.26 28.60 1.01
C LEU A 383 0.68 29.38 -0.25
N LEU A 384 0.51 30.70 -0.25
CA LEU A 384 0.95 31.54 -1.37
C LEU A 384 2.47 31.46 -1.56
N ALA A 385 3.24 31.56 -0.47
CA ALA A 385 4.70 31.46 -0.52
C ALA A 385 5.18 30.11 -1.08
N ASP A 386 4.52 29.01 -0.69
CA ASP A 386 4.83 27.67 -1.19
C ASP A 386 4.57 27.56 -2.70
N LEU A 387 3.44 28.07 -3.19
CA LEU A 387 3.10 28.08 -4.61
C LEU A 387 4.07 28.95 -5.44
N THR A 388 4.48 30.10 -4.91
CA THR A 388 5.47 30.98 -5.56
C THR A 388 6.86 30.30 -5.64
N ALA A 389 7.29 29.64 -4.57
CA ALA A 389 8.56 28.91 -4.54
C ALA A 389 8.59 27.75 -5.56
N ALA A 390 7.47 27.03 -5.71
CA ALA A 390 7.30 25.97 -6.70
C ALA A 390 7.39 26.53 -8.14
N ARG A 391 6.74 27.66 -8.43
CA ARG A 391 6.80 28.34 -9.73
C ARG A 391 8.21 28.80 -10.11
N ILE A 392 8.96 29.38 -9.17
CA ILE A 392 10.35 29.81 -9.41
C ILE A 392 11.25 28.60 -9.73
N THR A 393 11.02 27.47 -9.08
CA THR A 393 11.77 26.23 -9.33
C THR A 393 11.46 25.64 -10.70
N ALA A 394 10.20 25.70 -11.14
CA ALA A 394 9.78 25.21 -12.47
C ALA A 394 10.22 26.11 -13.64
N ALA A 395 10.44 27.41 -13.40
CA ALA A 395 10.80 28.39 -14.43
C ALA A 395 12.30 28.47 -14.76
N GLN A 396 13.18 27.73 -14.06
CA GLN A 396 14.60 27.68 -14.41
C GLN A 396 14.84 26.71 -15.58
N PRO A 397 15.36 27.17 -16.74
CA PRO A 397 15.68 26.27 -17.83
C PRO A 397 16.85 25.37 -17.44
N GLY A 398 16.70 24.06 -17.63
CA GLY A 398 17.77 23.09 -17.46
C GLY A 398 18.97 23.44 -18.34
N LYS A 399 20.06 23.90 -17.73
CA LYS A 399 21.34 24.07 -18.42
C LYS A 399 22.07 22.73 -18.43
N ALA A 400 22.10 22.13 -19.63
CA ALA A 400 22.83 20.92 -19.95
C ALA A 400 24.32 21.06 -19.57
N ALA A 401 24.87 19.96 -19.06
CA ALA A 401 26.28 19.82 -18.74
C ALA A 401 27.14 19.82 -20.01
N GLN A 402 28.16 20.67 -20.05
CA GLN A 402 29.39 20.45 -20.82
C GLN A 402 30.60 20.91 -20.00
N PRO A 403 31.77 20.26 -20.19
CA PRO A 403 32.82 20.18 -19.18
C PRO A 403 33.71 21.43 -19.19
N ALA A 404 34.10 21.89 -17.99
CA ALA A 404 35.08 22.96 -17.85
C ALA A 404 36.49 22.39 -17.54
N PRO A 405 37.55 22.99 -18.12
CA PRO A 405 38.94 22.56 -17.98
C PRO A 405 39.63 23.09 -16.71
N VAL A 406 40.88 22.65 -16.55
CA VAL A 406 41.73 22.60 -15.34
C VAL A 406 42.42 23.94 -14.99
N ALA A 407 42.73 24.09 -13.69
CA ALA A 407 43.75 24.96 -13.02
C ALA A 407 43.41 26.46 -12.86
N SER A 408 43.80 27.22 -11.82
CA SER A 408 44.88 27.10 -10.81
C SER A 408 44.66 28.13 -9.65
N ALA A 409 45.17 27.78 -8.45
CA ALA A 409 45.70 28.64 -7.35
C ALA A 409 44.76 29.61 -6.59
N ALA A 410 44.93 29.92 -5.29
CA ALA A 410 45.64 29.38 -4.11
C ALA A 410 45.30 30.31 -2.91
N SER A 411 45.58 29.84 -1.68
CA SER A 411 45.58 30.57 -0.38
C SER A 411 44.21 30.75 0.29
N GLY A 412 43.98 30.43 1.57
CA GLY A 412 44.85 29.96 2.65
C GLY A 412 44.14 30.24 3.99
N ALA A 413 43.73 29.21 4.73
CA ALA A 413 43.43 29.26 6.17
C ALA A 413 43.36 27.82 6.71
N GLN A 414 44.43 27.39 7.37
CA GLN A 414 44.52 26.09 8.05
C GLN A 414 43.67 26.08 9.33
N VAL A 415 42.90 25.00 9.51
CA VAL A 415 42.30 24.58 10.79
C VAL A 415 42.92 23.22 11.15
N PRO A 416 43.22 22.90 12.44
CA PRO A 416 44.18 21.86 12.80
C PRO A 416 43.72 20.44 12.42
N GLN A 417 44.59 19.69 11.75
CA GLN A 417 44.43 18.26 11.53
C GLN A 417 44.66 17.50 12.85
N ALA A 418 43.67 16.70 13.27
CA ALA A 418 43.87 15.66 14.28
C ALA A 418 44.73 14.52 13.71
N PRO A 419 45.57 13.85 14.51
CA PRO A 419 46.53 12.88 14.02
C PRO A 419 45.84 11.64 13.43
N ALA A 420 46.31 11.21 12.26
CA ALA A 420 45.82 10.01 11.57
C ALA A 420 46.16 8.75 12.39
N ALA A 421 45.13 7.99 12.75
CA ALA A 421 45.28 6.64 13.29
C ALA A 421 45.73 5.66 12.16
N PRO A 422 46.49 4.60 12.48
CA PRO A 422 47.04 3.71 11.45
C PRO A 422 45.93 2.88 10.78
N ALA A 423 45.93 2.87 9.46
CA ALA A 423 45.00 2.11 8.63
C ALA A 423 45.12 0.59 8.92
N ARG A 424 44.03 -0.04 9.34
CA ARG A 424 43.92 -1.50 9.41
C ARG A 424 43.39 -1.99 8.07
N GLY A 425 44.10 -2.94 7.44
CA GLY A 425 43.87 -3.43 6.07
C GLY A 425 42.56 -4.19 5.81
N GLY A 426 41.41 -3.55 5.98
CA GLY A 426 40.09 -4.04 5.56
C GLY A 426 39.45 -3.12 4.52
N LYS A 427 38.50 -3.63 3.72
CA LYS A 427 37.70 -2.77 2.82
C LYS A 427 36.95 -1.70 3.65
N PRO A 428 36.93 -0.42 3.22
CA PRO A 428 36.18 0.61 3.92
C PRO A 428 34.69 0.23 4.00
N ALA A 429 34.02 0.65 5.07
CA ALA A 429 32.58 0.57 5.18
C ALA A 429 31.92 1.38 4.05
N VAL A 430 30.70 1.02 3.70
CA VAL A 430 29.92 1.73 2.69
C VAL A 430 28.78 2.42 3.41
N LEU A 431 28.71 3.75 3.32
CA LEU A 431 27.53 4.52 3.72
C LEU A 431 26.49 4.30 2.62
N ARG A 432 25.50 3.46 2.92
CA ARG A 432 24.54 2.93 1.95
C ARG A 432 23.40 3.90 1.69
N GLN A 433 22.93 4.56 2.74
CA GLN A 433 21.76 5.41 2.66
C GLN A 433 21.74 6.44 3.78
N VAL A 434 21.20 7.62 3.47
CA VAL A 434 20.70 8.58 4.47
C VAL A 434 19.20 8.77 4.22
N SER A 435 18.38 8.52 5.24
CA SER A 435 16.93 8.68 5.20
C SER A 435 16.47 9.56 6.35
N TRP A 436 15.30 10.21 6.22
CA TRP A 436 14.78 11.10 7.26
C TRP A 436 13.25 11.13 7.28
N ARG A 437 12.69 11.41 8.46
CA ARG A 437 11.37 11.99 8.67
C ARG A 437 11.54 13.31 9.40
N ALA A 438 10.89 14.35 8.94
CA ALA A 438 10.92 15.65 9.60
C ALA A 438 9.56 16.33 9.46
N ASP A 439 9.06 16.84 10.57
CA ASP A 439 7.95 17.81 10.64
C ASP A 439 8.52 19.16 11.11
N ASN A 440 7.69 20.10 11.55
CA ASN A 440 8.17 21.43 11.98
C ASN A 440 8.93 21.42 13.32
N ASP A 441 8.68 20.45 14.20
CA ASP A 441 9.16 20.44 15.58
C ASP A 441 10.14 19.31 15.88
N ARG A 442 10.13 18.23 15.09
CA ARG A 442 11.02 17.08 15.26
C ARG A 442 11.56 16.59 13.91
N ALA A 443 12.79 16.08 13.95
CA ALA A 443 13.39 15.35 12.84
C ALA A 443 14.07 14.08 13.34
N THR A 444 13.93 12.99 12.59
CA THR A 444 14.65 11.74 12.79
C THR A 444 15.39 11.40 11.50
N ILE A 445 16.71 11.26 11.58
CA ILE A 445 17.59 10.96 10.46
C ILE A 445 18.26 9.62 10.74
N THR A 446 18.28 8.74 9.75
CA THR A 446 18.92 7.41 9.84
C THR A 446 19.97 7.28 8.75
N ILE A 447 21.21 7.06 9.16
CA ILE A 447 22.36 6.79 8.28
C ILE A 447 22.68 5.30 8.37
N GLU A 448 22.56 4.57 7.26
CA GLU A 448 22.86 3.14 7.21
C GLU A 448 24.26 2.88 6.66
N LEU A 449 25.03 2.02 7.35
CA LEU A 449 26.35 1.59 6.88
C LEU A 449 26.43 0.07 6.73
N SER A 450 27.31 -0.38 5.83
CA SER A 450 27.52 -1.81 5.54
C SER A 450 28.12 -2.60 6.68
N ARG A 451 28.81 -1.93 7.62
CA ARG A 451 29.40 -2.51 8.83
C ARG A 451 29.50 -1.47 9.93
N GLU A 452 29.73 -1.95 11.14
CA GLU A 452 30.09 -1.09 12.27
C GLU A 452 31.33 -0.27 11.94
N THR A 453 31.21 1.03 12.18
CA THR A 453 32.16 2.06 11.75
C THR A 453 32.25 3.11 12.84
N GLU A 454 33.46 3.54 13.17
CA GLU A 454 33.69 4.61 14.14
C GLU A 454 33.17 5.95 13.58
N TRP A 455 32.42 6.69 14.41
CA TRP A 455 31.85 7.98 14.02
C TRP A 455 31.92 9.02 15.13
N ARG A 456 31.84 10.30 14.74
CA ARG A 456 31.78 11.45 15.65
C ARG A 456 30.68 12.41 15.21
N SER A 457 30.01 13.06 16.16
CA SER A 457 29.05 14.13 15.88
C SER A 457 29.57 15.49 16.32
N GLN A 458 29.37 16.52 15.51
CA GLN A 458 29.72 17.90 15.85
C GLN A 458 28.59 18.86 15.50
N TYR A 459 28.15 19.65 16.47
CA TYR A 459 27.22 20.75 16.22
C TYR A 459 27.96 22.01 15.75
N ALA A 460 27.34 22.74 14.83
CA ALA A 460 27.75 24.10 14.48
C ALA A 460 26.57 25.06 14.64
N ALA A 461 26.81 26.11 15.44
CA ALA A 461 25.86 27.18 15.66
C ALA A 461 25.52 27.91 14.35
N PRO A 462 24.28 28.43 14.24
CA PRO A 462 23.93 29.32 13.14
C PRO A 462 24.85 30.54 13.12
N ASP A 463 25.13 31.03 11.92
CA ASP A 463 25.92 32.25 11.72
C ASP A 463 25.12 33.20 10.83
N GLY A 464 24.66 34.30 11.44
CA GLY A 464 23.85 35.31 10.77
C GLY A 464 24.59 36.11 9.71
N ALA A 465 25.93 36.20 9.77
CA ALA A 465 26.72 36.92 8.78
C ALA A 465 26.90 36.13 7.48
N SER A 466 27.06 34.81 7.58
CA SER A 466 27.21 33.91 6.42
C SER A 466 25.90 33.24 5.98
N GLY A 467 24.79 33.49 6.68
CA GLY A 467 23.49 32.86 6.43
C GLY A 467 23.50 31.34 6.73
N ARG A 468 24.46 30.86 7.52
CA ARG A 468 24.62 29.44 7.81
C ARG A 468 23.57 29.01 8.86
N PRO A 469 22.72 28.01 8.55
CA PRO A 469 21.73 27.51 9.51
C PRO A 469 22.39 26.67 10.63
N PRO A 470 21.68 26.40 11.74
CA PRO A 470 22.10 25.40 12.72
C PRO A 470 22.36 24.07 12.03
N ARG A 471 23.48 23.42 12.39
CA ARG A 471 23.96 22.25 11.64
C ARG A 471 24.52 21.17 12.54
N LEU A 472 24.35 19.92 12.13
CA LEU A 472 25.01 18.76 12.71
C LEU A 472 25.88 18.05 11.65
N TYR A 473 27.14 17.79 11.99
CA TYR A 473 28.07 16.97 11.22
C TYR A 473 28.16 15.59 11.85
N ILE A 474 28.14 14.54 11.03
CA ILE A 474 28.43 13.16 11.44
C ILE A 474 29.57 12.64 10.58
N ASP A 475 30.73 12.44 11.21
CA ASP A 475 31.96 12.04 10.55
C ASP A 475 32.22 10.55 10.77
N PHE A 476 32.31 9.79 9.68
CA PHE A 476 32.63 8.37 9.69
C PHE A 476 34.07 8.15 9.26
N SER A 477 34.81 7.34 10.02
CA SER A 477 36.19 6.93 9.70
C SER A 477 36.19 5.58 8.98
N GLU A 478 37.01 5.44 7.94
CA GLU A 478 37.04 4.26 7.06
C GLU A 478 35.69 3.94 6.39
N ALA A 479 34.92 4.96 5.99
CA ALA A 479 33.69 4.79 5.24
C ALA A 479 33.66 5.63 3.97
N LEU A 480 33.13 5.05 2.89
CA LEU A 480 32.89 5.71 1.59
C LEU A 480 31.38 5.71 1.29
N PRO A 481 30.83 6.76 0.67
CA PRO A 481 29.43 6.76 0.25
C PRO A 481 29.22 5.80 -0.93
N ASP A 482 28.08 5.13 -0.95
CA ASP A 482 27.56 4.41 -2.12
C ASP A 482 27.16 5.39 -3.23
N ASP A 483 27.19 4.98 -4.50
CA ASP A 483 26.79 5.78 -5.66
C ASP A 483 25.34 6.27 -5.56
N ALA A 484 24.50 5.55 -4.79
CA ALA A 484 23.10 5.90 -4.53
C ALA A 484 22.91 7.06 -3.51
N VAL A 485 23.94 7.43 -2.75
CA VAL A 485 23.86 8.51 -1.75
C VAL A 485 24.07 9.85 -2.44
N LYS A 486 22.94 10.50 -2.79
CA LYS A 486 22.95 11.79 -3.49
C LYS A 486 23.72 12.87 -2.70
N PRO A 487 24.57 13.69 -3.36
CA PRO A 487 25.43 14.70 -2.70
C PRO A 487 24.66 15.89 -2.07
N GLY A 488 23.34 15.95 -2.15
CA GLY A 488 22.54 16.98 -1.50
C GLY A 488 21.04 16.90 -1.78
N ALA A 489 20.25 16.56 -0.76
CA ALA A 489 18.79 16.65 -0.79
C ALA A 489 18.31 17.88 -0.01
N ARG A 490 17.42 18.68 -0.60
CA ARG A 490 16.69 19.75 0.11
C ARG A 490 15.38 19.21 0.62
N VAL A 491 15.00 19.64 1.82
CA VAL A 491 13.78 19.21 2.50
C VAL A 491 12.93 20.46 2.73
N SER A 492 11.79 20.53 2.04
CA SER A 492 10.87 21.67 2.11
C SER A 492 9.87 21.49 3.24
N GLY A 493 9.53 22.58 3.95
CA GLY A 493 8.43 22.57 4.91
C GLY A 493 8.69 21.86 6.25
N ALA A 494 9.93 21.47 6.57
CA ALA A 494 10.24 20.71 7.79
C ALA A 494 11.43 21.30 8.58
N LEU A 495 11.67 20.78 9.78
CA LEU A 495 12.73 21.15 10.71
C LEU A 495 14.12 20.87 10.12
N LEU A 496 14.29 19.70 9.50
CA LEU A 496 15.45 19.39 8.66
C LEU A 496 15.25 20.08 7.31
N THR A 497 16.26 20.83 6.85
CA THR A 497 16.17 21.62 5.61
C THR A 497 17.10 21.10 4.52
N ARG A 498 18.19 20.43 4.91
CA ARG A 498 19.15 19.87 3.95
C ARG A 498 19.92 18.69 4.52
N VAL A 499 20.15 17.70 3.66
CA VAL A 499 21.05 16.56 3.92
C VAL A 499 22.07 16.52 2.81
N ARG A 500 23.36 16.44 3.15
CA ARG A 500 24.44 16.24 2.17
C ARG A 500 25.54 15.36 2.72
N SER A 501 26.34 14.77 1.84
CA SER A 501 27.54 14.02 2.19
C SER A 501 28.75 14.60 1.48
N ASP A 502 29.89 14.60 2.15
CA ASP A 502 31.18 15.06 1.63
C ASP A 502 32.29 14.11 2.06
N GLN A 503 33.44 14.12 1.38
CA GLN A 503 34.62 13.31 1.72
C GLN A 503 35.79 14.22 2.07
N PRO A 504 35.91 14.68 3.33
CA PRO A 504 36.92 15.67 3.72
C PRO A 504 38.37 15.14 3.64
N SER A 505 38.55 13.82 3.64
CA SER A 505 39.84 13.15 3.45
C SER A 505 39.62 11.72 2.95
N SER A 506 40.67 11.10 2.38
CA SER A 506 40.61 9.73 1.86
C SER A 506 40.15 8.74 2.94
N GLY A 507 39.08 8.00 2.66
CA GLY A 507 38.50 7.03 3.59
C GLY A 507 37.61 7.64 4.68
N HIS A 508 37.31 8.94 4.66
CA HIS A 508 36.39 9.58 5.60
C HIS A 508 35.17 10.13 4.88
N THR A 509 33.97 9.87 5.43
CA THR A 509 32.72 10.44 4.93
C THR A 509 32.07 11.30 6.00
N ARG A 510 31.73 12.54 5.64
CA ARG A 510 31.02 13.50 6.50
C ARG A 510 29.59 13.66 6.01
N VAL A 511 28.61 13.33 6.84
CA VAL A 511 27.20 13.68 6.62
C VAL A 511 26.90 15.01 7.29
N ILE A 512 26.24 15.91 6.57
CA ILE A 512 25.96 17.27 7.00
C ILE A 512 24.44 17.50 6.97
N LEU A 513 23.88 17.88 8.10
CA LEU A 513 22.45 18.09 8.30
C LEU A 513 22.19 19.56 8.68
N ASP A 514 21.47 20.29 7.83
CA ASP A 514 21.05 21.67 8.09
C ASP A 514 19.61 21.69 8.63
N PHE A 515 19.34 22.54 9.62
CA PHE A 515 18.04 22.64 10.29
C PHE A 515 17.48 24.06 10.31
N LYS A 516 16.16 24.24 10.42
CA LYS A 516 15.53 25.55 10.69
C LYS A 516 15.85 26.02 12.11
N ALA A 517 15.73 25.09 13.06
CA ALA A 517 16.06 25.26 14.46
C ALA A 517 16.62 23.94 15.00
N LEU A 518 17.53 24.00 15.97
CA LEU A 518 18.06 22.82 16.65
C LEU A 518 18.29 23.19 18.10
N LYS A 519 17.38 22.75 18.99
CA LYS A 519 17.44 23.02 20.43
C LYS A 519 17.94 21.82 21.22
N ARG A 520 17.51 20.63 20.82
CA ARG A 520 17.86 19.35 21.43
C ARG A 520 18.18 18.34 20.35
N TYR A 521 19.16 17.46 20.59
CA TYR A 521 19.42 16.35 19.69
C TYR A 521 19.90 15.11 20.43
N LYS A 522 19.83 13.95 19.80
CA LYS A 522 20.31 12.67 20.33
C LYS A 522 20.87 11.86 19.17
N VAL A 523 22.03 11.23 19.36
CA VAL A 523 22.63 10.38 18.34
C VAL A 523 22.90 8.99 18.93
N GLN A 524 22.39 7.94 18.30
CA GLN A 524 22.52 6.57 18.78
C GLN A 524 22.94 5.64 17.63
N ALA A 525 23.86 4.72 17.92
CA ALA A 525 24.15 3.62 17.02
C ALA A 525 23.19 2.47 17.31
N VAL A 526 22.49 2.00 16.28
CA VAL A 526 21.69 0.78 16.30
C VAL A 526 22.47 -0.30 15.57
N ARG A 527 22.66 -1.47 16.18
CA ARG A 527 23.37 -2.60 15.56
C ARG A 527 22.36 -3.52 14.88
N ASN A 528 22.73 -4.06 13.71
CA ASN A 528 21.99 -5.07 12.93
C ASN A 528 20.62 -4.65 12.36
N PRO A 529 20.58 -3.93 11.21
CA PRO A 529 21.72 -3.39 10.45
C PRO A 529 22.40 -2.22 11.19
N TYR A 530 23.69 -2.00 10.94
CA TYR A 530 24.41 -0.91 11.61
C TYR A 530 23.92 0.44 11.08
N ARG A 531 23.28 1.21 11.96
CA ARG A 531 22.69 2.50 11.66
C ARG A 531 23.11 3.53 12.70
N VAL A 532 23.31 4.76 12.27
CA VAL A 532 23.39 5.92 13.15
C VAL A 532 22.07 6.68 13.05
N VAL A 533 21.31 6.68 14.14
CA VAL A 533 20.00 7.34 14.26
C VAL A 533 20.19 8.65 15.01
N ILE A 534 19.69 9.73 14.42
CA ILE A 534 19.80 11.09 14.94
C ILE A 534 18.39 11.62 15.11
N GLU A 535 18.04 11.96 16.34
CA GLU A 535 16.78 12.65 16.65
C GLU A 535 17.07 14.10 16.99
N VAL A 536 16.23 15.02 16.52
CA VAL A 536 16.38 16.46 16.71
C VAL A 536 15.03 17.07 17.07
N GLY A 537 15.02 17.94 18.07
CA GLY A 537 13.86 18.73 18.48
C GLY A 537 14.09 20.23 18.32
N ALA A 538 13.08 20.94 17.82
CA ALA A 538 13.06 22.40 17.71
C ALA A 538 12.86 23.08 19.08
N THR A 539 12.26 22.38 20.05
CA THR A 539 11.98 22.84 21.41
C THR A 539 12.43 21.81 22.45
N ASP A 540 12.53 22.22 23.73
CA ASP A 540 12.81 21.29 24.84
C ASP A 540 11.71 20.22 24.97
N ALA A 541 10.44 20.54 24.68
CA ALA A 541 9.31 19.60 24.75
C ALA A 541 9.29 18.58 23.59
N ALA A 542 9.80 18.96 22.41
CA ALA A 542 9.80 18.09 21.23
C ALA A 542 10.80 16.92 21.34
N LEU A 543 11.86 17.08 22.14
CA LEU A 543 12.81 16.01 22.46
C LEU A 543 13.35 16.18 23.89
N PRO A 544 12.56 15.82 24.92
CA PRO A 544 12.91 16.05 26.33
C PRO A 544 14.21 15.36 26.74
N ASP A 545 14.46 14.15 26.21
CA ASP A 545 15.64 13.34 26.51
C ASP A 545 16.85 13.65 25.61
N GLY A 546 16.79 14.74 24.82
CA GLY A 546 17.90 15.18 23.97
C GLY A 546 18.94 16.00 24.72
N GLN A 547 20.19 15.99 24.23
CA GLN A 547 21.25 16.86 24.73
C GLN A 547 21.17 18.25 24.09
N ARG A 548 21.67 19.29 24.79
CA ARG A 548 21.79 20.65 24.25
C ARG A 548 23.08 20.78 23.42
N PRO A 549 23.09 21.64 22.39
CA PRO A 549 24.26 21.83 21.53
C PRO A 549 25.52 22.34 22.25
N ASP A 550 25.36 23.10 23.34
CA ASP A 550 26.46 23.72 24.09
C ASP A 550 27.13 22.79 25.12
N ASP A 551 26.51 21.64 25.43
CA ASP A 551 27.08 20.63 26.35
C ASP A 551 28.16 19.76 25.69
N SER A 552 28.52 20.03 24.43
CA SER A 552 29.40 19.18 23.61
C SER A 552 30.88 19.61 23.62
N ARG A 553 31.57 19.47 24.75
CA ARG A 553 33.05 19.32 24.71
C ARG A 553 33.39 17.92 24.19
N VAL A 554 33.80 17.86 22.92
CA VAL A 554 34.56 16.79 22.24
C VAL A 554 34.00 15.35 22.36
N SER A 555 33.52 14.83 21.23
CA SER A 555 33.13 13.43 20.99
C SER A 555 34.05 12.37 21.62
N VAL A 556 33.46 11.41 22.34
CA VAL A 556 34.12 10.16 22.75
C VAL A 556 34.22 9.23 21.53
N PRO A 557 35.40 8.70 21.16
CA PRO A 557 35.48 7.57 20.24
C PRO A 557 34.91 6.34 20.95
N VAL A 558 33.83 5.77 20.42
CA VAL A 558 33.27 4.54 21.00
C VAL A 558 34.16 3.35 20.61
N ARG A 559 35.16 3.09 21.45
CA ARG A 559 35.82 1.79 21.56
C ARG A 559 36.03 1.52 23.05
N GLU A 560 35.22 0.59 23.57
CA GLU A 560 35.22 0.03 24.93
C GLU A 560 35.01 1.01 26.11
N ALA A 561 33.79 1.00 26.66
CA ALA A 561 33.57 1.06 28.11
C ALA A 561 32.27 0.33 28.45
N ASP A 562 32.42 -0.89 28.95
CA ASP A 562 31.42 -1.57 29.77
C ASP A 562 31.09 -0.76 31.03
N LYS A 563 29.86 -0.97 31.55
CA LYS A 563 29.26 -0.50 32.81
C LYS A 563 28.61 0.90 32.83
N ALA A 564 27.40 0.97 32.28
CA ALA A 564 26.16 1.31 33.00
C ALA A 564 25.02 1.53 31.99
N ALA A 565 23.90 0.80 32.16
CA ALA A 565 22.72 0.84 31.29
C ALA A 565 21.96 2.20 31.37
N PRO A 566 21.22 2.57 30.31
CA PRO A 566 19.81 2.15 30.22
C PRO A 566 19.36 1.59 28.85
N THR A 567 18.70 0.43 28.95
CA THR A 567 17.65 -0.17 28.10
C THR A 567 17.86 -0.30 26.58
N THR A 568 18.71 -1.24 26.19
CA THR A 568 18.43 -2.16 25.09
C THR A 568 17.11 -2.91 25.37
N PRO A 569 16.22 -3.19 24.38
CA PRO A 569 15.27 -4.29 24.54
C PRO A 569 16.09 -5.55 24.87
N PRO A 570 15.62 -6.39 25.80
CA PRO A 570 16.43 -7.49 26.33
C PRO A 570 16.92 -8.37 25.19
N LYS A 571 18.15 -8.88 25.32
CA LYS A 571 18.55 -10.10 24.59
C LYS A 571 17.37 -11.07 24.66
N ASP A 572 16.98 -11.56 23.49
CA ASP A 572 15.71 -12.20 23.16
C ASP A 572 14.98 -12.82 24.37
N LEU A 573 13.76 -12.35 24.64
CA LEU A 573 12.92 -12.83 25.74
C LEU A 573 12.73 -14.36 25.69
N VAL A 574 12.85 -14.97 24.51
CA VAL A 574 12.86 -16.42 24.28
C VAL A 574 14.10 -17.09 24.91
N GLU A 575 15.28 -16.47 24.77
CA GLU A 575 16.54 -16.93 25.37
C GLU A 575 16.51 -16.80 26.90
N GLN A 576 15.91 -15.72 27.43
CA GLN A 576 15.79 -15.49 28.88
C GLN A 576 14.70 -16.33 29.56
N LEU A 577 13.64 -16.72 28.84
CA LEU A 577 12.52 -17.52 29.37
C LEU A 577 12.65 -19.03 29.10
N GLY A 578 13.72 -19.48 28.43
CA GLY A 578 13.93 -20.89 28.11
C GLY A 578 12.93 -21.47 27.10
N LEU A 579 12.34 -20.62 26.26
CA LEU A 579 11.34 -21.03 25.27
C LEU A 579 12.03 -21.71 24.08
N THR A 580 11.48 -22.83 23.61
CA THR A 580 12.00 -23.62 22.48
C THR A 580 10.93 -23.80 21.40
N VAL A 581 11.33 -24.20 20.19
CA VAL A 581 10.40 -24.44 19.08
C VAL A 581 9.75 -25.82 19.22
N HIS A 582 8.44 -25.86 19.41
CA HIS A 582 7.65 -27.10 19.45
C HIS A 582 6.73 -27.24 18.24
N THR A 583 6.06 -26.18 17.84
CA THR A 583 5.05 -26.18 16.78
C THR A 583 5.55 -25.42 15.55
N VAL A 584 5.62 -26.10 14.41
CA VAL A 584 6.01 -25.52 13.12
C VAL A 584 4.80 -25.45 12.21
N MET A 585 4.47 -24.25 11.75
CA MET A 585 3.53 -24.05 10.65
C MET A 585 4.30 -24.16 9.33
N ILE A 586 3.94 -25.12 8.49
CA ILE A 586 4.49 -25.28 7.15
C ILE A 586 3.49 -24.73 6.14
N ASP A 587 3.91 -23.70 5.42
CA ASP A 587 3.15 -23.10 4.36
C ASP A 587 3.56 -23.67 3.00
N ALA A 588 2.62 -24.34 2.32
CA ALA A 588 2.82 -24.76 0.94
C ALA A 588 2.41 -23.61 0.00
N GLY A 589 3.37 -22.96 -0.63
CA GLY A 589 3.15 -21.82 -1.53
C GLY A 589 2.09 -22.11 -2.60
N HIS A 590 1.34 -21.08 -3.01
CA HIS A 590 0.28 -21.15 -4.04
C HIS A 590 -0.85 -22.14 -3.68
N GLY A 591 -1.54 -22.70 -4.67
CA GLY A 591 -2.61 -23.69 -4.50
C GLY A 591 -3.90 -23.31 -5.24
N GLY A 592 -4.70 -24.29 -5.67
CA GLY A 592 -5.97 -24.05 -6.35
C GLY A 592 -5.79 -23.19 -7.61
N LYS A 593 -6.48 -22.04 -7.69
CA LYS A 593 -6.42 -21.11 -8.83
C LYS A 593 -5.05 -20.52 -9.10
N ASP A 594 -4.17 -20.51 -8.11
CA ASP A 594 -2.81 -20.03 -8.25
C ASP A 594 -1.87 -21.23 -8.50
N PRO A 595 -1.40 -21.44 -9.74
CA PRO A 595 -0.45 -22.51 -10.06
C PRO A 595 0.96 -22.22 -9.53
N GLY A 596 1.26 -20.98 -9.16
CA GLY A 596 2.62 -20.48 -9.02
C GLY A 596 3.41 -20.57 -10.32
N ALA A 597 4.73 -20.65 -10.19
CA ALA A 597 5.64 -20.84 -11.30
C ALA A 597 5.41 -22.18 -12.03
N MET A 598 5.50 -22.12 -13.35
CA MET A 598 5.40 -23.28 -14.22
C MET A 598 6.56 -23.28 -15.21
N GLY A 599 7.23 -24.43 -15.33
CA GLY A 599 8.33 -24.58 -16.26
C GLY A 599 8.82 -26.02 -16.29
N ASN A 600 9.21 -26.50 -17.48
CA ASN A 600 9.85 -27.81 -17.65
C ASN A 600 9.08 -28.99 -16.99
N GLY A 601 7.74 -28.95 -17.02
CA GLY A 601 6.88 -29.99 -16.43
C GLY A 601 6.68 -29.89 -14.91
N ILE A 602 7.25 -28.89 -14.25
CA ILE A 602 7.01 -28.57 -12.84
C ILE A 602 5.91 -27.52 -12.73
N THR A 603 4.96 -27.75 -11.83
CA THR A 603 3.98 -26.77 -11.36
C THR A 603 4.24 -26.53 -9.89
N GLU A 604 4.54 -25.29 -9.51
CA GLU A 604 4.97 -24.92 -8.18
C GLU A 604 3.97 -25.39 -7.11
N ARG A 605 2.67 -25.11 -7.24
CA ARG A 605 1.67 -25.50 -6.24
C ARG A 605 1.65 -26.99 -5.89
N ASN A 606 1.97 -27.85 -6.87
CA ASN A 606 2.00 -29.30 -6.69
C ASN A 606 3.29 -29.71 -5.96
N LEU A 607 4.40 -29.12 -6.37
CA LEU A 607 5.71 -29.42 -5.82
C LEU A 607 5.86 -28.91 -4.38
N THR A 608 5.37 -27.70 -4.08
CA THR A 608 5.38 -27.13 -2.73
C THR A 608 4.50 -27.92 -1.77
N LEU A 609 3.33 -28.40 -2.22
CA LEU A 609 2.47 -29.29 -1.41
C LEU A 609 3.16 -30.61 -1.09
N LYS A 610 3.79 -31.22 -2.10
CA LYS A 610 4.55 -32.46 -1.93
C LYS A 610 5.70 -32.25 -0.95
N MET A 611 6.49 -31.19 -1.13
CA MET A 611 7.61 -30.87 -0.27
C MET A 611 7.17 -30.58 1.16
N ALA A 612 6.09 -29.82 1.36
CA ALA A 612 5.54 -29.52 2.67
C ALA A 612 5.22 -30.80 3.46
N ARG A 613 4.54 -31.77 2.82
CA ARG A 613 4.24 -33.07 3.43
C ARG A 613 5.52 -33.84 3.79
N MET A 614 6.52 -33.86 2.91
CA MET A 614 7.79 -34.52 3.18
C MET A 614 8.51 -33.89 4.37
N VAL A 615 8.70 -32.56 4.37
CA VAL A 615 9.33 -31.82 5.48
C VAL A 615 8.57 -32.04 6.78
N GLY A 616 7.25 -31.94 6.76
CA GLY A 616 6.42 -32.13 7.94
C GLY A 616 6.49 -33.55 8.51
N GLU A 617 6.59 -34.58 7.68
CA GLU A 617 6.83 -35.96 8.12
C GLU A 617 8.19 -36.09 8.85
N ARG A 618 9.25 -35.46 8.34
CA ARG A 618 10.58 -35.48 8.99
C ARG A 618 10.55 -34.73 10.31
N LEU A 619 9.94 -33.56 10.36
CA LEU A 619 9.81 -32.77 11.58
C LEU A 619 9.00 -33.49 12.66
N ARG A 620 7.91 -34.17 12.31
CA ARG A 620 7.15 -35.01 13.25
C ARG A 620 8.02 -36.11 13.87
N ARG A 621 8.82 -36.80 13.06
CA ARG A 621 9.79 -37.80 13.56
C ARG A 621 10.85 -37.20 14.50
N MET A 622 11.18 -35.93 14.31
CA MET A 622 12.11 -35.19 15.17
C MET A 622 11.44 -34.57 16.41
N GLY A 623 10.17 -34.89 16.68
CA GLY A 623 9.45 -34.46 17.88
C GLY A 623 8.83 -33.06 17.80
N PHE A 624 8.57 -32.55 16.60
CA PHE A 624 7.82 -31.31 16.39
C PHE A 624 6.33 -31.58 16.17
N SER A 625 5.47 -30.68 16.66
CA SER A 625 4.09 -30.56 16.19
C SER A 625 4.10 -29.83 14.84
N VAL A 626 3.37 -30.34 13.85
CA VAL A 626 3.35 -29.77 12.49
C VAL A 626 1.93 -29.52 12.05
N ILE A 627 1.68 -28.26 11.67
CA ILE A 627 0.44 -27.74 11.12
C ILE A 627 0.73 -27.22 9.71
N TYR A 628 -0.26 -27.28 8.81
CA TYR A 628 -0.13 -26.79 7.44
C TYR A 628 -1.10 -25.65 7.17
N THR A 629 -0.70 -24.66 6.36
CA THR A 629 -1.65 -23.68 5.81
C THR A 629 -2.62 -24.34 4.84
N ARG A 630 -2.14 -25.32 4.07
CA ARG A 630 -2.94 -26.25 3.27
C ARG A 630 -2.30 -27.63 3.23
N ASP A 631 -3.14 -28.65 3.29
CA ASP A 631 -2.75 -30.06 3.16
C ASP A 631 -3.30 -30.71 1.88
N ARG A 632 -3.97 -29.92 1.03
CA ARG A 632 -4.55 -30.30 -0.26
C ARG A 632 -4.36 -29.18 -1.29
N ASP A 633 -4.78 -29.40 -2.53
CA ASP A 633 -4.66 -28.39 -3.59
C ASP A 633 -5.81 -27.36 -3.53
N VAL A 634 -5.67 -26.40 -2.60
CA VAL A 634 -6.60 -25.28 -2.41
C VAL A 634 -5.83 -23.98 -2.34
N PHE A 635 -6.44 -22.88 -2.82
CA PHE A 635 -5.86 -21.55 -2.71
C PHE A 635 -6.01 -21.02 -1.27
N VAL A 636 -4.92 -20.51 -0.71
CA VAL A 636 -4.93 -19.81 0.59
C VAL A 636 -4.40 -18.39 0.37
N PRO A 637 -5.20 -17.33 0.61
CA PRO A 637 -4.75 -15.94 0.49
C PRO A 637 -3.52 -15.64 1.36
N LEU A 638 -2.62 -14.78 0.88
CA LEU A 638 -1.32 -14.54 1.54
C LEU A 638 -1.45 -14.04 2.99
N ASP A 639 -2.43 -13.17 3.26
CA ASP A 639 -2.71 -12.63 4.60
C ASP A 639 -3.27 -13.66 5.57
N LYS A 640 -3.97 -14.68 5.06
CA LYS A 640 -4.52 -15.77 5.88
C LYS A 640 -3.45 -16.74 6.35
N ARG A 641 -2.35 -16.89 5.60
CA ARG A 641 -1.28 -17.87 5.90
C ARG A 641 -0.62 -17.59 7.26
N THR A 642 -0.19 -16.34 7.50
CA THR A 642 0.39 -15.94 8.80
C THR A 642 -0.66 -15.74 9.87
N ALA A 643 -1.88 -15.30 9.51
CA ALA A 643 -3.00 -15.22 10.45
C ALA A 643 -3.33 -16.61 11.04
N PHE A 644 -3.31 -17.68 10.24
CA PHE A 644 -3.46 -19.05 10.73
C PHE A 644 -2.32 -19.45 11.66
N ALA A 645 -1.07 -19.10 11.32
CA ALA A 645 0.08 -19.38 12.18
C ALA A 645 -0.05 -18.69 13.54
N ASN A 646 -0.50 -17.43 13.54
CA ASN A 646 -0.74 -16.65 14.75
C ASN A 646 -1.87 -17.24 15.61
N ASP A 647 -3.00 -17.58 14.99
CA ASP A 647 -4.16 -18.19 15.68
C ASP A 647 -3.79 -19.52 16.33
N LYS A 648 -3.04 -20.36 15.62
CA LYS A 648 -2.57 -21.65 16.11
C LYS A 648 -1.35 -21.55 17.03
N LYS A 649 -0.88 -20.35 17.33
CA LYS A 649 0.28 -20.08 18.19
C LYS A 649 1.50 -20.90 17.76
N ALA A 650 1.77 -20.94 16.45
CA ALA A 650 2.96 -21.61 15.94
C ALA A 650 4.22 -20.90 16.44
N ASP A 651 5.26 -21.68 16.76
CA ASP A 651 6.54 -21.17 17.24
C ASP A 651 7.47 -20.78 16.09
N LEU A 652 7.21 -21.29 14.88
CA LEU A 652 7.97 -21.02 13.66
C LEU A 652 7.10 -21.17 12.42
N PHE A 653 7.27 -20.27 11.45
CA PHE A 653 6.59 -20.30 10.17
C PHE A 653 7.59 -20.57 9.03
N LEU A 654 7.34 -21.61 8.23
CA LEU A 654 8.19 -22.06 7.13
C LEU A 654 7.38 -22.13 5.84
N SER A 655 7.56 -21.15 4.95
CA SER A 655 6.93 -21.13 3.63
C SER A 655 7.84 -21.75 2.56
N LEU A 656 7.28 -22.61 1.71
CA LEU A 656 8.01 -23.37 0.69
C LEU A 656 7.52 -22.98 -0.71
N HIS A 657 8.46 -22.58 -1.56
CA HIS A 657 8.26 -22.05 -2.91
C HIS A 657 9.26 -22.63 -3.92
N VAL A 658 9.01 -22.39 -5.20
CA VAL A 658 9.86 -22.80 -6.32
C VAL A 658 10.06 -21.60 -7.24
N ASN A 659 11.31 -21.26 -7.49
CA ASN A 659 11.64 -20.03 -8.17
C ASN A 659 11.46 -20.17 -9.69
N ALA A 660 11.46 -19.03 -10.38
CA ALA A 660 11.42 -18.91 -11.82
C ALA A 660 12.13 -17.64 -12.28
N ASN A 661 12.84 -17.76 -13.38
CA ASN A 661 13.55 -16.66 -14.03
C ASN A 661 13.36 -16.73 -15.54
N THR A 662 13.31 -15.56 -16.18
CA THR A 662 13.27 -15.44 -17.65
C THR A 662 14.56 -15.93 -18.30
N ASP A 663 15.69 -15.86 -17.60
CA ASP A 663 16.94 -16.49 -18.02
C ASP A 663 16.98 -17.94 -17.48
N PRO A 664 16.86 -18.97 -18.36
CA PRO A 664 16.80 -20.37 -17.95
C PRO A 664 18.13 -20.90 -17.40
N ARG A 665 19.22 -20.12 -17.46
CA ARG A 665 20.53 -20.50 -16.91
C ARG A 665 20.61 -20.26 -15.40
N ILE A 666 19.75 -19.40 -14.85
CA ILE A 666 19.74 -19.09 -13.42
C ILE A 666 19.26 -20.32 -12.64
N CYS A 667 20.00 -20.68 -11.60
CA CYS A 667 19.70 -21.82 -10.73
C CYS A 667 20.11 -21.55 -9.28
N GLY A 668 19.71 -22.43 -8.37
CA GLY A 668 20.20 -22.49 -7.00
C GLY A 668 19.13 -22.38 -5.93
N PHE A 669 19.56 -22.67 -4.69
CA PHE A 669 18.74 -22.69 -3.49
C PHE A 669 18.93 -21.41 -2.69
N GLU A 670 17.83 -20.81 -2.22
CA GLU A 670 17.86 -19.55 -1.48
C GLU A 670 16.76 -19.50 -0.42
N THR A 671 17.05 -18.83 0.69
CA THR A 671 16.12 -18.68 1.82
C THR A 671 15.95 -17.21 2.16
N TYR A 672 14.72 -16.79 2.40
CA TYR A 672 14.33 -15.41 2.61
C TYR A 672 13.71 -15.19 3.99
N TYR A 673 13.92 -14.01 4.56
CA TYR A 673 13.21 -13.49 5.72
C TYR A 673 12.65 -12.10 5.42
N LEU A 674 11.67 -11.65 6.22
CA LEU A 674 11.02 -10.35 6.03
C LEU A 674 11.95 -9.18 6.41
N ASP A 675 12.37 -8.40 5.41
CA ASP A 675 13.01 -7.09 5.53
C ASP A 675 12.96 -6.42 4.13
N LEU A 676 13.45 -5.19 3.96
CA LEU A 676 13.54 -4.58 2.63
C LEU A 676 14.41 -5.41 1.69
N ALA A 677 14.05 -5.41 0.41
CA ALA A 677 14.82 -6.09 -0.62
C ALA A 677 16.18 -5.40 -0.83
N ARG A 678 17.25 -6.19 -0.89
CA ARG A 678 18.64 -5.71 -1.01
C ARG A 678 19.30 -6.04 -2.36
N SER A 679 18.55 -6.64 -3.28
CA SER A 679 18.99 -6.95 -4.64
C SER A 679 17.81 -6.99 -5.61
N ASP A 680 18.06 -6.68 -6.89
CA ASP A 680 17.03 -6.73 -7.94
C ASP A 680 16.42 -8.11 -8.10
N SER A 681 17.20 -9.17 -7.84
CA SER A 681 16.69 -10.54 -7.81
C SER A 681 15.68 -10.74 -6.68
N ALA A 682 15.97 -10.27 -5.46
CA ALA A 682 15.08 -10.37 -4.31
C ALA A 682 13.82 -9.51 -4.52
N THR A 683 13.96 -8.32 -5.10
CA THR A 683 12.83 -7.45 -5.48
C THR A 683 11.91 -8.14 -6.48
N ARG A 684 12.48 -8.79 -7.51
CA ARG A 684 11.70 -9.50 -8.53
C ARG A 684 10.97 -10.71 -7.95
N VAL A 685 11.64 -11.49 -7.11
CA VAL A 685 11.02 -12.66 -6.45
C VAL A 685 9.88 -12.19 -5.54
N ALA A 686 10.12 -11.18 -4.69
CA ALA A 686 9.06 -10.61 -3.86
C ALA A 686 7.90 -10.03 -4.68
N ALA A 687 8.18 -9.30 -5.77
CA ALA A 687 7.13 -8.78 -6.63
C ALA A 687 6.29 -9.90 -7.28
N ARG A 688 6.91 -11.03 -7.65
CA ARG A 688 6.20 -12.21 -8.19
C ARG A 688 5.33 -12.85 -7.12
N GLU A 689 5.89 -13.16 -5.96
CA GLU A 689 5.16 -13.82 -4.87
C GLU A 689 4.04 -12.94 -4.31
N ASN A 690 4.25 -11.62 -4.27
CA ASN A 690 3.25 -10.67 -3.82
C ASN A 690 2.19 -10.36 -4.88
N ALA A 691 2.43 -10.64 -6.18
CA ALA A 691 1.48 -10.36 -7.26
C ALA A 691 0.19 -11.19 -7.17
N VAL A 692 0.19 -12.24 -6.35
CA VAL A 692 -0.97 -13.05 -5.99
C VAL A 692 -1.93 -12.28 -5.03
N SER A 693 -1.47 -11.16 -4.45
CA SER A 693 -2.24 -10.36 -3.50
C SER A 693 -2.93 -9.15 -4.16
N GLU A 694 -4.24 -9.02 -4.00
CA GLU A 694 -5.06 -7.89 -4.49
C GLU A 694 -5.06 -6.67 -3.55
N LYS A 695 -3.95 -6.39 -2.86
CA LYS A 695 -3.92 -5.45 -1.72
C LYS A 695 -3.71 -3.97 -2.10
N SER A 696 -4.21 -3.07 -1.25
CA SER A 696 -4.32 -1.62 -1.48
C SER A 696 -3.26 -0.79 -0.73
N LEU A 697 -3.22 0.55 -0.93
CA LEU A 697 -2.25 1.46 -0.30
C LEU A 697 -2.24 1.45 1.26
N SER A 698 -3.35 1.11 1.91
CA SER A 698 -3.39 0.95 3.38
C SER A 698 -2.63 -0.29 3.84
N ASP A 699 -2.55 -1.32 2.99
CA ASP A 699 -1.70 -2.48 3.26
C ASP A 699 -0.23 -2.06 3.22
N LEU A 700 0.21 -1.17 2.33
CA LEU A 700 1.59 -0.63 2.35
C LEU A 700 1.94 0.05 3.69
N GLN A 701 0.98 0.67 4.36
CA GLN A 701 1.19 1.31 5.66
C GLN A 701 1.27 0.28 6.81
N PHE A 702 0.53 -0.83 6.71
CA PHE A 702 0.70 -2.00 7.57
C PHE A 702 2.03 -2.72 7.30
N ILE A 703 2.43 -2.86 6.03
CA ILE A 703 3.72 -3.42 5.57
C ILE A 703 4.89 -2.62 6.16
N LEU A 704 4.85 -1.28 6.05
CA LEU A 704 5.84 -0.39 6.64
C LEU A 704 5.85 -0.47 8.17
N THR A 705 4.69 -0.58 8.80
CA THR A 705 4.59 -0.68 10.26
C THR A 705 5.16 -2.00 10.76
N ASP A 706 4.80 -3.13 10.16
CA ASP A 706 5.28 -4.46 10.53
C ASP A 706 6.79 -4.62 10.26
N LEU A 707 7.26 -4.14 9.10
CA LEU A 707 8.68 -4.10 8.76
C LEU A 707 9.50 -3.17 9.67
N MET A 708 8.87 -2.13 10.24
CA MET A 708 9.47 -1.24 11.25
C MET A 708 9.33 -1.76 12.69
N LEU A 709 8.38 -2.65 12.97
CA LEU A 709 8.11 -3.23 14.30
C LEU A 709 8.85 -4.54 14.56
N ASN A 710 9.48 -5.14 13.55
CA ASN A 710 9.99 -6.52 13.60
C ASN A 710 11.05 -6.79 14.68
N ALA A 711 10.58 -7.07 15.88
CA ALA A 711 11.36 -7.65 16.98
C ALA A 711 11.82 -9.09 16.67
N LYS A 712 11.42 -9.69 15.54
CA LYS A 712 11.69 -11.08 15.13
C LYS A 712 12.54 -11.25 13.86
N THR A 713 13.08 -10.16 13.31
CA THR A 713 13.95 -10.21 12.11
C THR A 713 15.22 -11.02 12.36
N GLN A 714 15.82 -10.90 13.54
CA GLN A 714 17.08 -11.59 13.85
C GLN A 714 16.87 -13.11 13.96
N GLU A 715 15.81 -13.53 14.65
CA GLU A 715 15.42 -14.92 14.81
C GLU A 715 15.04 -15.54 13.46
N SER A 716 14.28 -14.83 12.63
CA SER A 716 13.94 -15.26 11.26
C SER A 716 15.18 -15.42 10.39
N ARG A 717 16.15 -14.51 10.54
CA ARG A 717 17.45 -14.61 9.86
C ARG A 717 18.27 -15.80 10.33
N ASP A 718 18.30 -16.07 11.63
CA ASP A 718 18.97 -17.23 12.21
C ASP A 718 18.36 -18.53 11.65
N VAL A 719 17.02 -18.66 11.66
CA VAL A 719 16.30 -19.78 11.06
C VAL A 719 16.68 -19.95 9.59
N ALA A 720 16.69 -18.85 8.83
CA ALA A 720 17.01 -18.88 7.41
C ALA A 720 18.43 -19.41 7.15
N ASN A 721 19.42 -19.00 7.94
CA ASN A 721 20.79 -19.51 7.84
C ASN A 721 20.87 -21.01 8.15
N PHE A 722 20.23 -21.47 9.24
CA PHE A 722 20.24 -22.89 9.58
C PHE A 722 19.58 -23.77 8.51
N VAL A 723 18.47 -23.30 7.92
CA VAL A 723 17.79 -23.99 6.81
C VAL A 723 18.68 -24.01 5.56
N GLN A 724 19.25 -22.87 5.17
CA GLN A 724 20.15 -22.74 4.03
C GLN A 724 21.35 -23.70 4.13
N ASP A 725 22.09 -23.64 5.24
CA ASP A 725 23.32 -24.41 5.44
C ASP A 725 23.03 -25.91 5.51
N SER A 726 21.95 -26.31 6.17
CA SER A 726 21.59 -27.72 6.35
C SER A 726 21.11 -28.34 5.03
N ALA A 727 20.26 -27.62 4.27
CA ALA A 727 19.81 -28.04 2.95
C ALA A 727 20.98 -28.25 1.99
N LEU A 728 21.84 -27.25 1.83
CA LEU A 728 23.01 -27.32 0.95
C LEU A 728 24.01 -28.38 1.41
N GLY A 729 24.26 -28.48 2.72
CA GLY A 729 25.15 -29.49 3.30
C GLY A 729 24.66 -30.91 3.01
N ARG A 730 23.34 -31.16 3.12
CA ARG A 730 22.72 -32.45 2.81
C ARG A 730 22.84 -32.79 1.33
N LEU A 731 22.52 -31.84 0.43
CA LEU A 731 22.68 -32.02 -1.02
C LEU A 731 24.12 -32.39 -1.39
N ARG A 732 25.11 -31.63 -0.89
CA ARG A 732 26.54 -31.89 -1.12
C ARG A 732 26.96 -33.28 -0.65
N ARG A 733 26.56 -33.69 0.56
CA ARG A 733 26.88 -35.02 1.13
C ARG A 733 26.31 -36.18 0.32
N THR A 734 25.19 -35.98 -0.37
CA THR A 734 24.55 -37.01 -1.20
C THR A 734 24.95 -36.96 -2.69
N GLY A 735 25.88 -36.07 -3.05
CA GLY A 735 26.40 -35.94 -4.41
C GLY A 735 25.50 -35.16 -5.38
N PHE A 736 24.49 -34.43 -4.88
CA PHE A 736 23.70 -33.54 -5.73
C PHE A 736 24.38 -32.18 -5.91
N PRO A 737 24.29 -31.56 -7.12
CA PRO A 737 24.70 -30.18 -7.31
C PRO A 737 23.96 -29.25 -6.35
N ALA A 738 24.71 -28.36 -5.69
CA ALA A 738 24.19 -27.45 -4.67
C ALA A 738 24.71 -26.03 -4.95
N HIS A 739 23.97 -25.28 -5.78
CA HIS A 739 24.27 -23.88 -6.03
C HIS A 739 23.66 -23.03 -4.92
N ASP A 740 24.50 -22.27 -4.23
CA ASP A 740 24.14 -21.50 -3.04
C ASP A 740 23.89 -20.04 -3.42
N ASN A 741 22.63 -19.62 -3.39
CA ASN A 741 22.26 -18.22 -3.63
C ASN A 741 22.12 -17.41 -2.32
N GLY A 742 22.40 -18.05 -1.19
CA GLY A 742 22.47 -17.47 0.15
C GLY A 742 21.13 -17.14 0.79
N VAL A 743 21.23 -16.58 1.99
CA VAL A 743 20.10 -16.02 2.73
C VAL A 743 19.89 -14.55 2.33
N ARG A 744 18.65 -14.20 1.99
CA ARG A 744 18.26 -12.89 1.46
C ARG A 744 17.10 -12.30 2.27
N SER A 745 16.83 -11.03 2.04
CA SER A 745 15.64 -10.38 2.57
C SER A 745 14.83 -9.74 1.46
N ALA A 746 13.50 -9.76 1.61
CA ALA A 746 12.59 -9.04 0.75
C ALA A 746 11.22 -8.87 1.43
N PRO A 747 10.39 -7.90 1.00
CA PRO A 747 9.10 -7.61 1.62
C PRO A 747 8.03 -8.61 1.17
N PHE A 748 8.20 -9.90 1.50
CA PHE A 748 7.25 -10.95 1.14
C PHE A 748 5.96 -10.86 1.93
N TYR A 749 4.84 -10.77 1.24
CA TYR A 749 3.53 -10.61 1.86
C TYR A 749 3.13 -11.80 2.73
N VAL A 750 3.55 -13.00 2.34
CA VAL A 750 3.33 -14.23 3.10
C VAL A 750 4.11 -14.29 4.41
N LEU A 751 5.09 -13.40 4.63
CA LEU A 751 5.81 -13.33 5.91
C LEU A 751 5.29 -12.21 6.82
N MET A 752 4.38 -11.37 6.33
CA MET A 752 3.90 -10.19 7.05
C MET A 752 2.83 -10.55 8.08
N GLY A 753 2.85 -9.83 9.19
CA GLY A 753 2.00 -10.03 10.35
C GLY A 753 2.34 -11.26 11.17
N ALA A 754 3.40 -12.01 10.83
CA ALA A 754 3.83 -13.18 11.58
C ALA A 754 4.37 -12.76 12.96
N ARG A 755 3.82 -13.32 14.04
CA ARG A 755 4.23 -13.04 15.43
C ARG A 755 5.35 -13.96 15.93
N MET A 756 5.86 -14.81 15.06
CA MET A 756 6.93 -15.79 15.29
C MET A 756 8.00 -15.68 14.20
N PRO A 757 9.21 -16.26 14.39
CA PRO A 757 10.21 -16.34 13.33
C PRO A 757 9.64 -16.97 12.05
N SER A 758 9.82 -16.30 10.92
CA SER A 758 9.19 -16.69 9.65
C SER A 758 10.16 -16.62 8.48
N VAL A 759 10.23 -17.68 7.68
CA VAL A 759 11.10 -17.75 6.49
C VAL A 759 10.37 -18.28 5.27
N LEU A 760 10.83 -17.89 4.09
CA LEU A 760 10.41 -18.42 2.79
C LEU A 760 11.59 -19.13 2.12
N VAL A 761 11.41 -20.36 1.66
CA VAL A 761 12.46 -21.16 1.03
C VAL A 761 12.14 -21.35 -0.44
N GLU A 762 13.06 -20.92 -1.30
CA GLU A 762 13.04 -21.17 -2.74
C GLU A 762 13.86 -22.43 -3.04
N LEU A 763 13.16 -23.53 -3.38
CA LEU A 763 13.75 -24.87 -3.48
C LEU A 763 14.69 -25.06 -4.69
N GLY A 764 14.64 -24.15 -5.65
CA GLY A 764 15.31 -24.20 -6.95
C GLY A 764 14.46 -23.54 -8.03
N TYR A 765 14.96 -23.39 -9.25
CA TYR A 765 14.29 -22.72 -10.36
C TYR A 765 13.61 -23.71 -11.31
N CYS A 766 12.27 -23.69 -11.41
CA CYS A 766 11.54 -24.56 -12.34
C CYS A 766 11.80 -24.24 -13.82
N THR A 767 12.23 -23.00 -14.12
CA THR A 767 12.58 -22.58 -15.49
C THR A 767 13.97 -23.05 -15.92
N ASN A 768 14.82 -23.46 -14.99
CA ASN A 768 16.09 -24.09 -15.30
C ASN A 768 15.88 -25.59 -15.59
N PRO A 769 16.22 -26.10 -16.78
CA PRO A 769 15.95 -27.49 -17.13
C PRO A 769 16.63 -28.52 -16.24
N ASP A 770 17.83 -28.22 -15.73
CA ASP A 770 18.60 -29.15 -14.89
C ASP A 770 18.03 -29.21 -13.48
N GLU A 771 17.62 -28.06 -12.92
CA GLU A 771 16.92 -28.01 -11.65
C GLU A 771 15.53 -28.62 -11.76
N ALA A 772 14.77 -28.38 -12.83
CA ALA A 772 13.48 -29.02 -13.02
C ALA A 772 13.58 -30.56 -13.02
N ARG A 773 14.60 -31.14 -13.67
CA ARG A 773 14.86 -32.59 -13.62
C ARG A 773 15.19 -33.07 -12.20
N ARG A 774 15.91 -32.28 -11.41
CA ARG A 774 16.19 -32.58 -10.00
C ARG A 774 14.92 -32.46 -9.15
N LEU A 775 14.14 -31.40 -9.32
CA LEU A 775 12.89 -31.15 -8.61
C LEU A 775 11.80 -32.19 -8.95
N ALA A 776 11.89 -32.86 -10.10
CA ALA A 776 11.05 -34.02 -10.43
C ALA A 776 11.52 -35.33 -9.76
N SER A 777 12.75 -35.39 -9.24
CA SER A 777 13.34 -36.61 -8.66
C SER A 777 12.95 -36.78 -7.18
N GLU A 778 12.31 -37.91 -6.86
CA GLU A 778 11.94 -38.26 -5.49
C GLU A 778 13.14 -38.29 -4.55
N LYS A 779 14.28 -38.81 -5.03
CA LYS A 779 15.52 -38.89 -4.24
C LYS A 779 16.05 -37.49 -3.90
N TYR A 780 16.01 -36.56 -4.86
CA TYR A 780 16.45 -35.18 -4.64
C TYR A 780 15.51 -34.46 -3.67
N LEU A 781 14.19 -34.54 -3.88
CA LEU A 781 13.21 -33.92 -2.98
C LEU A 781 13.29 -34.49 -1.56
N SER A 782 13.45 -35.80 -1.39
CA SER A 782 13.62 -36.38 -0.06
C SER A 782 14.91 -35.91 0.61
N THR A 783 16.01 -35.78 -0.15
CA THR A 783 17.27 -35.27 0.38
C THR A 783 17.12 -33.81 0.82
N LEU A 784 16.48 -33.00 0.00
CA LEU A 784 16.27 -31.59 0.28
C LEU A 784 15.30 -31.40 1.47
N ALA A 785 14.25 -32.23 1.58
CA ALA A 785 13.34 -32.24 2.72
C ALA A 785 14.05 -32.60 4.04
N ASP A 786 14.97 -33.59 4.01
CA ASP A 786 15.80 -33.92 5.17
C ASP A 786 16.64 -32.71 5.60
N GLY A 787 17.29 -32.03 4.64
CA GLY A 787 18.13 -30.88 4.93
C GLY A 787 17.35 -29.68 5.50
N VAL A 788 16.17 -29.39 4.96
CA VAL A 788 15.28 -28.33 5.50
C VAL A 788 14.84 -28.67 6.94
N ALA A 789 14.42 -29.91 7.19
CA ALA A 789 14.03 -30.36 8.53
C ALA A 789 15.21 -30.34 9.54
N GLU A 790 16.40 -30.75 9.09
CA GLU A 790 17.65 -30.66 9.87
C GLU A 790 17.99 -29.21 10.25
N GLY A 791 17.72 -28.25 9.37
CA GLY A 791 17.91 -26.82 9.62
C GLY A 791 17.00 -26.30 10.74
N VAL A 792 15.70 -26.59 10.66
CA VAL A 792 14.74 -26.24 11.72
C VAL A 792 15.13 -26.89 13.06
N ALA A 793 15.54 -28.16 13.03
CA ALA A 793 16.03 -28.85 14.22
C ALA A 793 17.32 -28.25 14.80
N SER A 794 18.22 -27.75 13.93
CA SER A 794 19.44 -27.06 14.34
C SER A 794 19.14 -25.73 15.03
N TYR A 795 18.17 -24.97 14.52
CA TYR A 795 17.71 -23.76 15.17
C TYR A 795 17.09 -24.04 16.55
N LYS A 796 16.25 -25.08 16.68
CA LYS A 796 15.74 -25.52 18.00
C LYS A 796 16.87 -25.84 18.99
N ARG A 797 17.91 -26.55 18.55
CA ARG A 797 19.09 -26.86 19.39
C ARG A 797 19.86 -25.61 19.79
N LYS A 798 19.96 -24.61 18.90
CA LYS A 798 20.57 -23.30 19.21
C LYS A 798 19.85 -22.68 20.41
N LEU A 799 18.52 -22.61 20.39
CA LEU A 799 17.72 -22.07 21.50
C LEU A 799 17.89 -22.89 22.79
N ALA A 800 17.85 -24.22 22.71
CA ALA A 800 17.94 -25.09 23.89
C ALA A 800 19.30 -25.03 24.62
N ARG A 801 20.41 -24.74 23.91
CA ARG A 801 21.75 -24.61 24.50
C ARG A 801 21.89 -23.38 25.40
N PHE A 802 21.01 -22.40 25.27
CA PHE A 802 20.98 -21.20 26.12
C PHE A 802 20.14 -21.38 27.38
N SER A 803 19.19 -22.32 27.41
CA SER A 803 18.35 -22.61 28.58
C SER A 803 19.01 -23.53 29.62
N GLN A 804 20.19 -24.09 29.32
CA GLN A 804 20.92 -25.04 30.17
C GLN A 804 22.23 -24.45 30.77
N ARG A 805 22.51 -23.18 30.49
CA ARG A 805 23.57 -22.39 31.15
C ARG A 805 22.91 -21.34 32.01
#